data_AF-A0A933XI00-F1
#
_entry.id   AF-A0A933XI00-F1
#
_cell.length_a   1.000
_cell.length_b   1.000
_cell.length_c   1.000
_cell.angle_alpha   90.00
_cell.angle_beta   90.00
_cell.angle_gamma   90.00
#
_symmetry.space_group_name_H-M   'P 1'
#
loop_
_entity.id
_entity.type
_entity.pdbx_description
1 polymer ?
#
loop_
_entity_poly.entity_id
_entity_poly.type
_entity_poly.pdbx_seq_one_letter_code
_entity_poly.pdbx_strand_id
1 'polypeptide(L)'
;MQTTLEKFIIAFFIMLIAAPVFALEMSSKRDCVVCHIEWMDDFRTDKETLVEWKPGNVLMKDTQGVVSSEEICFSCHDGYVKDSRHIVWKYNRHPVFVKPSKNVTIPAELPLSVKDEIYCGTCHSAHGKGAAPHGDAYGRTAVYREENIDSSLCEMCHRNEASYKFSNSHPVHTTAMKLPERLFSLGSRKASDPNKVICQTCHKVHGARGEKILIVDNKGSDLCAMCHEKQKSLIDTKHDLRITIPDEKNMKQRAPSESGPCSACHTPHNSSGKKLWARSIKSGNPATQMCLTCHGEDTAYKLKRTGKYSHPINIELRIKEVSMEDIPLFSEDGAKNPEGRVQCFTCHNVHTWDPDSPTNKGGKDVEGDATNSFLRTSNVSSVLCLKCHTDKQQIITSDHNLEVTAPEEKNVQGVNAVVSGPCGVCHIPHNAAADHLWAKNLSGDTDFVTQLCTACHNENGSAKAKLIGENYHPVDVTLKKLNITTTLPRYDSEGNRKDDGKTVCLTCHDPHVWDPGKPVLSYAFKNMEGDATNSFLRKSNFPASDLCKACHADKAFVDGTEHDLSVTAPEAKNLLGQTARESGTCGACHLVHNSPNKLKLWARPYGLVTPEDDTINALCASCHSRGDIAGNKIPITATHPEGKLINNVLRSNKDSIDYAPIFDKKTGKDTNVGNISCPTCHNAHQWSPLLKDKGKYVTLEGNVTNSFLRNVSYDNICIDCHGFDALFRYKYFHDPEERVETPQDMIRVIK
;
A
#
# COMPACT_ATOMS: atom_id res chain seq x y z
N MET A 1 -66.05 72.18 39.37
CA MET A 1 -67.08 73.07 38.78
C MET A 1 -68.10 72.16 38.10
N GLN A 2 -69.09 71.57 38.77
CA GLN A 2 -70.18 72.14 39.58
C GLN A 2 -70.97 73.21 38.83
N THR A 3 -72.12 72.79 38.26
CA THR A 3 -73.47 73.42 38.22
C THR A 3 -74.30 72.65 37.16
N THR A 4 -75.26 71.77 37.48
CA THR A 4 -76.71 72.04 37.78
C THR A 4 -77.25 73.22 36.97
N LEU A 5 -78.42 73.24 36.34
CA LEU A 5 -79.63 72.41 36.27
C LEU A 5 -80.56 73.27 35.38
N GLU A 6 -81.28 72.75 34.40
CA GLU A 6 -82.68 73.16 34.19
C GLU A 6 -83.41 72.29 33.16
N LYS A 7 -84.64 71.95 33.56
CA LYS A 7 -85.56 71.00 32.94
C LYS A 7 -86.48 71.77 32.00
N PHE A 8 -86.77 71.24 30.83
CA PHE A 8 -88.11 71.35 30.25
C PHE A 8 -88.48 70.05 29.53
N ILE A 9 -89.50 69.41 30.07
CA ILE A 9 -90.16 68.21 29.55
C ILE A 9 -91.21 68.68 28.55
N ILE A 10 -91.07 68.31 27.28
CA ILE A 10 -92.19 68.16 26.36
C ILE A 10 -92.00 66.83 25.62
N ALA A 11 -92.92 65.91 25.91
CA ALA A 11 -93.01 64.60 25.30
C ALA A 11 -93.48 64.70 23.85
N PHE A 12 -92.77 64.06 22.93
CA PHE A 12 -93.37 63.55 21.70
C PHE A 12 -92.76 62.18 21.39
N PHE A 13 -93.62 61.18 21.48
CA PHE A 13 -93.38 59.77 21.15
C PHE A 13 -92.89 59.64 19.70
N ILE A 14 -91.63 59.25 19.49
CA ILE A 14 -91.17 58.71 18.21
C ILE A 14 -91.03 57.20 18.39
N MET A 15 -91.95 56.49 17.75
CA MET A 15 -92.00 55.04 17.62
C MET A 15 -90.76 54.59 16.81
N LEU A 16 -89.72 54.09 17.48
CA LEU A 16 -88.64 53.36 16.81
C LEU A 16 -89.20 52.01 16.33
N ILE A 17 -89.45 51.90 15.03
CA ILE A 17 -89.59 50.61 14.37
C ILE A 17 -88.18 49.99 14.33
N ALA A 18 -87.88 49.15 15.30
CA ALA A 18 -86.74 48.24 15.23
C ALA A 18 -87.07 47.18 14.17
N ALA A 19 -86.56 47.37 12.94
CA ALA A 19 -86.43 46.24 12.02
C ALA A 19 -85.36 45.31 12.60
N PRO A 20 -85.64 44.02 12.84
CA PRO A 20 -84.57 43.07 13.08
C PRO A 20 -83.82 42.95 11.76
N VAL A 21 -82.65 43.57 11.68
CA VAL A 21 -81.62 43.10 10.76
C VAL A 21 -81.34 41.68 11.20
N PHE A 22 -81.93 40.71 10.49
CA PHE A 22 -81.45 39.34 10.54
C PHE A 22 -79.99 39.41 10.08
N ALA A 23 -79.08 39.45 11.05
CA ALA A 23 -77.72 39.02 10.79
C ALA A 23 -77.87 37.61 10.20
N LEU A 24 -77.57 37.46 8.91
CA LEU A 24 -77.33 36.15 8.32
C LEU A 24 -76.23 35.53 9.17
N GLU A 25 -76.61 34.64 10.09
CA GLU A 25 -75.67 33.72 10.70
C GLU A 25 -74.90 33.09 9.54
N MET A 26 -73.59 33.34 9.47
CA MET A 26 -72.72 32.57 8.60
C MET A 26 -72.75 31.14 9.10
N SER A 27 -73.69 30.36 8.56
CA SER A 27 -73.79 28.94 8.82
C SER A 27 -72.48 28.29 8.37
N SER A 28 -71.78 27.65 9.31
CA SER A 28 -70.61 26.81 9.04
C SER A 28 -70.87 25.73 7.99
N LYS A 29 -72.15 25.42 7.72
CA LYS A 29 -72.56 24.52 6.65
C LYS A 29 -72.13 25.00 5.26
N ARG A 30 -72.04 26.33 5.00
CA ARG A 30 -71.64 26.89 3.68
C ARG A 30 -70.23 26.50 3.26
N ASP A 31 -69.30 26.40 4.21
CA ASP A 31 -67.92 26.01 3.93
C ASP A 31 -67.81 24.49 3.75
N CYS A 32 -68.67 23.71 4.40
CA CYS A 32 -68.73 22.25 4.24
C CYS A 32 -69.33 21.81 2.90
N VAL A 33 -70.19 22.62 2.26
CA VAL A 33 -70.84 22.31 0.95
C VAL A 33 -69.82 22.09 -0.16
N VAL A 34 -68.66 22.73 -0.08
CA VAL A 34 -67.59 22.59 -1.08
C VAL A 34 -67.16 21.13 -1.23
N CYS A 35 -67.19 20.36 -0.14
CA CYS A 35 -66.83 18.95 -0.14
C CYS A 35 -68.03 18.01 0.09
N HIS A 36 -69.10 18.53 0.67
CA HIS A 36 -70.33 17.81 1.01
C HIS A 36 -71.55 18.52 0.46
N ILE A 37 -71.61 18.67 -0.87
CA ILE A 37 -72.75 19.29 -1.58
C ILE A 37 -74.09 18.68 -1.16
N GLU A 38 -74.09 17.39 -0.80
CA GLU A 38 -75.25 16.64 -0.32
C GLU A 38 -75.76 17.04 1.09
N TRP A 39 -74.99 17.83 1.85
CA TRP A 39 -75.36 18.30 3.20
C TRP A 39 -76.18 19.60 3.19
N MET A 40 -76.39 20.20 2.01
CA MET A 40 -77.26 21.36 1.85
C MET A 40 -78.60 20.96 1.28
N ASP A 41 -79.66 21.30 2.00
CA ASP A 41 -81.03 21.09 1.52
C ASP A 41 -81.30 21.88 0.23
N ASP A 42 -80.65 23.02 0.01
CA ASP A 42 -80.79 23.87 -1.19
C ASP A 42 -80.26 23.23 -2.48
N PHE A 43 -79.35 22.25 -2.38
CA PHE A 43 -78.80 21.50 -3.52
C PHE A 43 -79.47 20.13 -3.70
N ARG A 44 -80.37 19.72 -2.79
CA ARG A 44 -81.19 18.52 -2.94
C ARG A 44 -82.32 18.80 -3.94
N THR A 45 -82.07 18.50 -5.21
CA THR A 45 -83.09 18.56 -6.25
C THR A 45 -83.82 17.23 -6.38
N ASP A 46 -85.04 17.26 -6.89
CA ASP A 46 -85.85 16.12 -7.35
C ASP A 46 -85.31 15.45 -8.64
N LYS A 47 -84.17 15.93 -9.17
CA LYS A 47 -83.49 15.40 -10.36
C LYS A 47 -82.28 14.54 -9.98
N GLU A 48 -82.05 13.48 -10.75
CA GLU A 48 -80.85 12.64 -10.63
C GLU A 48 -79.57 13.47 -10.86
N THR A 49 -78.60 13.32 -9.96
CA THR A 49 -77.28 13.92 -10.07
C THR A 49 -76.48 13.25 -11.19
N LEU A 50 -75.63 14.00 -11.90
CA LEU A 50 -74.73 13.47 -12.94
C LEU A 50 -73.78 12.37 -12.42
N VAL A 51 -73.58 12.30 -11.10
CA VAL A 51 -72.91 11.21 -10.41
C VAL A 51 -73.98 10.34 -9.75
N GLU A 52 -74.09 9.08 -10.18
CA GLU A 52 -75.04 8.10 -9.63
C GLU A 52 -74.84 7.95 -8.11
N TRP A 53 -75.91 8.18 -7.33
CA TRP A 53 -75.87 8.00 -5.88
C TRP A 53 -75.79 6.51 -5.55
N LYS A 54 -74.72 6.10 -4.88
CA LYS A 54 -74.55 4.73 -4.35
C LYS A 54 -74.57 4.78 -2.83
N PRO A 55 -75.48 4.05 -2.15
CA PRO A 55 -75.47 3.95 -0.70
C PRO A 55 -74.19 3.23 -0.23
N GLY A 56 -73.38 3.93 0.57
CA GLY A 56 -72.06 3.49 1.02
C GLY A 56 -70.92 4.20 0.28
N ASN A 57 -69.88 4.61 1.02
CA ASN A 57 -68.72 5.27 0.40
C ASN A 57 -68.01 4.28 -0.55
N VAL A 58 -67.80 4.70 -1.80
CA VAL A 58 -67.25 3.86 -2.87
C VAL A 58 -65.84 3.36 -2.54
N LEU A 59 -65.13 4.02 -1.60
CA LEU A 59 -63.73 3.73 -1.31
C LEU A 59 -63.34 3.66 0.17
N MET A 60 -64.04 4.22 1.16
CA MET A 60 -63.63 4.16 2.58
C MET A 60 -64.49 3.21 3.42
N LYS A 61 -63.86 2.32 4.22
CA LYS A 61 -64.59 1.47 5.18
C LYS A 61 -65.37 2.34 6.17
N ASP A 62 -66.62 1.97 6.42
CA ASP A 62 -67.48 2.53 7.48
C ASP A 62 -67.76 4.05 7.39
N THR A 63 -67.86 4.60 6.17
CA THR A 63 -68.23 6.02 5.94
C THR A 63 -69.35 6.16 4.89
N GLN A 64 -70.06 7.29 4.89
CA GLN A 64 -71.14 7.63 3.94
C GLN A 64 -70.68 8.76 3.01
N GLY A 65 -70.88 8.63 1.68
CA GLY A 65 -70.69 9.72 0.71
C GLY A 65 -69.66 9.46 -0.41
N VAL A 66 -69.71 10.28 -1.48
CA VAL A 66 -68.93 10.14 -2.73
C VAL A 66 -67.53 10.80 -2.64
N VAL A 67 -67.19 11.38 -1.48
CA VAL A 67 -66.08 12.34 -1.28
C VAL A 67 -64.68 11.70 -1.33
N SER A 68 -64.58 10.40 -1.56
CA SER A 68 -63.31 9.66 -1.51
C SER A 68 -62.83 9.11 -2.86
N SER A 69 -63.47 9.46 -3.97
CA SER A 69 -63.09 9.01 -5.32
C SER A 69 -61.94 9.79 -5.96
N GLU A 70 -61.29 9.22 -6.98
CA GLU A 70 -60.25 9.93 -7.72
C GLU A 70 -60.85 11.12 -8.48
N GLU A 71 -62.08 10.96 -8.99
CA GLU A 71 -62.83 11.96 -9.75
C GLU A 71 -63.16 13.20 -8.92
N ILE A 72 -63.55 13.02 -7.65
CA ILE A 72 -63.81 14.17 -6.77
C ILE A 72 -62.51 14.93 -6.46
N CYS A 73 -61.40 14.22 -6.23
CA CYS A 73 -60.08 14.84 -6.06
C CYS A 73 -59.68 15.62 -7.33
N PHE A 74 -59.92 15.04 -8.51
CA PHE A 74 -59.64 15.67 -9.80
C PHE A 74 -60.45 16.95 -10.01
N SER A 75 -61.73 16.95 -9.64
CA SER A 75 -62.63 18.11 -9.75
C SER A 75 -62.19 19.28 -8.87
N CYS A 76 -61.69 19.06 -7.65
CA CYS A 76 -61.19 20.17 -6.81
C CYS A 76 -59.84 20.73 -7.30
N HIS A 77 -59.04 19.89 -7.96
CA HIS A 77 -57.76 20.26 -8.56
C HIS A 77 -57.92 20.89 -9.96
N ASP A 78 -59.14 21.22 -10.39
CA ASP A 78 -59.40 21.77 -11.73
C ASP A 78 -59.16 23.28 -11.90
N GLY A 79 -58.84 23.95 -10.79
CA GLY A 79 -58.75 25.41 -10.71
C GLY A 79 -59.55 25.98 -9.54
N TYR A 80 -60.55 25.25 -9.02
CA TYR A 80 -61.40 25.71 -7.91
C TYR A 80 -60.62 25.96 -6.61
N VAL A 81 -59.71 25.05 -6.24
CA VAL A 81 -58.80 25.25 -5.09
C VAL A 81 -57.43 25.71 -5.56
N LYS A 82 -56.85 24.96 -6.51
CA LYS A 82 -55.63 25.28 -7.26
C LYS A 82 -55.51 24.26 -8.38
N ASP A 83 -55.29 24.69 -9.61
CA ASP A 83 -55.00 23.72 -10.67
C ASP A 83 -53.65 23.07 -10.43
N SER A 84 -53.67 21.81 -10.00
CA SER A 84 -52.48 20.96 -9.90
C SER A 84 -52.66 19.63 -10.63
N ARG A 85 -53.64 19.53 -11.55
CA ARG A 85 -53.84 18.32 -12.36
C ARG A 85 -52.59 17.98 -13.17
N HIS A 86 -51.96 19.02 -13.70
CA HIS A 86 -50.70 18.93 -14.43
C HIS A 86 -49.50 18.45 -13.59
N ILE A 87 -49.63 18.40 -12.26
CA ILE A 87 -48.61 17.86 -11.35
C ILE A 87 -49.02 16.45 -10.93
N VAL A 88 -50.25 16.26 -10.45
CA VAL A 88 -50.67 15.00 -9.82
C VAL A 88 -50.95 13.88 -10.84
N TRP A 89 -51.48 14.20 -12.04
CA TRP A 89 -51.91 13.21 -13.04
C TRP A 89 -51.05 13.15 -14.31
N LYS A 90 -50.13 14.09 -14.55
CA LYS A 90 -49.37 14.18 -15.81
C LYS A 90 -48.15 13.26 -15.89
N TYR A 91 -47.50 12.97 -14.76
CA TYR A 91 -46.31 12.10 -14.69
C TYR A 91 -46.48 11.03 -13.60
N ASN A 92 -45.39 10.36 -13.23
CA ASN A 92 -45.43 9.31 -12.22
C ASN A 92 -45.91 9.87 -10.88
N ARG A 93 -46.75 9.08 -10.22
CA ARG A 93 -47.25 9.34 -8.88
C ARG A 93 -47.09 8.12 -8.00
N HIS A 94 -47.18 8.31 -6.69
CA HIS A 94 -47.27 7.19 -5.78
C HIS A 94 -48.46 6.31 -6.19
N PRO A 95 -48.28 4.97 -6.32
CA PRO A 95 -49.36 4.08 -6.71
C PRO A 95 -50.57 4.21 -5.78
N VAL A 96 -51.76 4.31 -6.38
CA VAL A 96 -53.08 4.32 -5.74
C VAL A 96 -53.96 3.29 -6.42
N PHE A 97 -55.01 2.84 -5.73
CA PHE A 97 -55.87 1.71 -6.10
C PHE A 97 -55.08 0.41 -6.29
N VAL A 98 -54.07 0.22 -5.44
CA VAL A 98 -53.26 -1.00 -5.37
C VAL A 98 -53.18 -1.48 -3.94
N LYS A 99 -53.18 -2.81 -3.74
CA LYS A 99 -52.97 -3.38 -2.41
C LYS A 99 -51.53 -3.11 -1.94
N PRO A 100 -51.33 -2.75 -0.66
CA PRO A 100 -49.99 -2.60 -0.09
C PRO A 100 -49.15 -3.86 -0.32
N SER A 101 -47.90 -3.70 -0.73
CA SER A 101 -46.97 -4.82 -0.85
C SER A 101 -46.56 -5.32 0.54
N LYS A 102 -46.07 -6.58 0.62
CA LYS A 102 -45.49 -7.14 1.85
C LYS A 102 -44.29 -6.35 2.43
N ASN A 103 -43.72 -5.41 1.67
CA ASN A 103 -42.55 -4.65 2.07
C ASN A 103 -42.90 -3.33 2.77
N VAL A 104 -44.18 -2.95 2.83
CA VAL A 104 -44.65 -1.72 3.49
C VAL A 104 -45.58 -2.06 4.64
N THR A 105 -45.54 -1.27 5.70
CA THR A 105 -46.41 -1.45 6.88
C THR A 105 -47.38 -0.28 6.94
N ILE A 106 -48.68 -0.50 6.76
CA ILE A 106 -49.66 0.59 6.82
C ILE A 106 -50.17 0.72 8.26
N PRO A 107 -49.93 1.85 8.95
CA PRO A 107 -50.49 2.11 10.28
C PRO A 107 -52.01 2.24 10.24
N ALA A 108 -52.68 1.99 11.37
CA ALA A 108 -54.15 2.08 11.46
C ALA A 108 -54.68 3.49 11.17
N GLU A 109 -53.87 4.51 11.45
CA GLU A 109 -54.15 5.93 11.23
C GLU A 109 -54.21 6.29 9.73
N LEU A 110 -53.67 5.45 8.85
CA LEU A 110 -53.69 5.62 7.40
C LEU A 110 -54.65 4.59 6.79
N PRO A 111 -55.95 4.90 6.65
CA PRO A 111 -56.95 3.93 6.25
C PRO A 111 -56.75 3.49 4.81
N LEU A 112 -56.95 2.19 4.57
CA LEU A 112 -57.06 1.61 3.24
C LEU A 112 -58.50 1.69 2.73
N SER A 113 -58.67 1.40 1.45
CA SER A 113 -59.98 1.37 0.84
C SER A 113 -60.84 0.19 1.34
N VAL A 114 -62.12 0.16 0.97
CA VAL A 114 -62.99 -1.02 1.19
C VAL A 114 -62.46 -2.31 0.55
N LYS A 115 -61.57 -2.19 -0.44
CA LYS A 115 -60.88 -3.30 -1.11
C LYS A 115 -59.47 -3.58 -0.55
N ASP A 116 -59.11 -2.96 0.57
CA ASP A 116 -57.77 -3.00 1.17
C ASP A 116 -56.67 -2.41 0.26
N GLU A 117 -57.00 -1.38 -0.52
CA GLU A 117 -56.08 -0.70 -1.43
C GLU A 117 -55.63 0.66 -0.87
N ILE A 118 -54.39 1.07 -1.16
CA ILE A 118 -53.94 2.45 -0.93
C ILE A 118 -54.69 3.35 -1.91
N TYR A 119 -55.28 4.45 -1.45
CA TYR A 119 -55.96 5.43 -2.31
C TYR A 119 -55.62 6.86 -1.84
N CYS A 120 -56.12 7.88 -2.53
CA CYS A 120 -55.81 9.28 -2.21
C CYS A 120 -56.08 9.62 -0.72
N GLY A 121 -57.19 9.14 -0.17
CA GLY A 121 -57.58 9.40 1.21
C GLY A 121 -56.77 8.63 2.27
N THR A 122 -55.92 7.68 1.87
CA THR A 122 -54.94 7.06 2.80
C THR A 122 -53.96 8.12 3.30
N CYS A 123 -53.48 9.00 2.41
CA CYS A 123 -52.54 10.07 2.74
C CYS A 123 -53.24 11.42 2.95
N HIS A 124 -54.38 11.63 2.29
CA HIS A 124 -55.10 12.89 2.31
C HIS A 124 -56.36 12.86 3.19
N SER A 125 -56.60 13.95 3.91
CA SER A 125 -57.86 14.19 4.61
C SER A 125 -58.04 15.68 4.86
N ALA A 126 -59.20 16.22 4.49
CA ALA A 126 -59.60 17.60 4.83
C ALA A 126 -59.79 17.80 6.35
N HIS A 127 -59.92 16.70 7.09
CA HIS A 127 -60.05 16.66 8.56
C HIS A 127 -58.82 16.06 9.24
N GLY A 128 -57.71 15.93 8.50
CA GLY A 128 -56.47 15.37 9.02
C GLY A 128 -55.76 16.31 10.00
N LYS A 129 -54.87 15.77 10.83
CA LYS A 129 -54.03 16.58 11.72
C LYS A 129 -53.12 17.52 10.94
N GLY A 130 -52.69 17.10 9.75
CA GLY A 130 -51.87 17.89 8.83
C GLY A 130 -52.67 18.79 7.88
N ALA A 131 -53.99 18.92 8.05
CA ALA A 131 -54.78 19.89 7.31
C ALA A 131 -54.43 21.31 7.75
N ALA A 132 -54.37 22.27 6.83
CA ALA A 132 -54.07 23.67 7.17
C ALA A 132 -55.08 24.21 8.21
N PRO A 133 -54.63 25.00 9.20
CA PRO A 133 -55.53 25.60 10.18
C PRO A 133 -56.62 26.42 9.49
N HIS A 134 -57.84 26.44 10.06
CA HIS A 134 -58.87 27.38 9.66
C HIS A 134 -58.31 28.81 9.70
N GLY A 135 -58.20 29.48 8.54
CA GLY A 135 -57.70 30.85 8.43
C GLY A 135 -56.31 31.05 7.81
N ASP A 136 -55.68 30.04 7.18
CA ASP A 136 -54.47 30.28 6.37
C ASP A 136 -54.75 31.25 5.21
N ALA A 137 -54.21 32.47 5.31
CA ALA A 137 -54.37 33.56 4.34
C ALA A 137 -53.85 33.23 2.93
N TYR A 138 -53.11 32.12 2.77
CA TYR A 138 -52.52 31.70 1.49
C TYR A 138 -53.23 30.50 0.84
N GLY A 139 -54.30 29.98 1.45
CA GLY A 139 -55.11 28.89 0.89
C GLY A 139 -54.32 27.60 0.60
N ARG A 140 -53.32 27.24 1.43
CA ARG A 140 -52.50 26.04 1.19
C ARG A 140 -53.28 24.78 1.58
N THR A 141 -54.05 24.25 0.64
CA THR A 141 -54.88 23.04 0.76
C THR A 141 -54.11 21.73 0.62
N ALA A 142 -52.95 21.60 1.25
CA ALA A 142 -52.33 20.28 1.37
C ALA A 142 -53.05 19.51 2.48
N VAL A 143 -54.19 18.93 2.14
CA VAL A 143 -55.06 18.15 3.05
C VAL A 143 -54.36 16.87 3.48
N TYR A 144 -53.31 16.92 4.31
CA TYR A 144 -52.62 15.72 4.79
C TYR A 144 -53.32 15.12 6.01
N ARG A 145 -53.44 13.78 6.02
CA ARG A 145 -54.05 13.06 7.14
C ARG A 145 -53.25 13.20 8.43
N GLU A 146 -51.93 13.18 8.32
CA GLU A 146 -50.97 13.38 9.40
C GLU A 146 -49.94 14.45 9.00
N GLU A 147 -49.28 15.05 9.99
CA GLU A 147 -48.20 16.01 9.72
C GLU A 147 -47.04 15.32 8.99
N ASN A 148 -46.61 15.89 7.87
CA ASN A 148 -45.47 15.41 7.09
C ASN A 148 -44.27 16.35 7.23
N ILE A 149 -43.65 16.34 8.41
CA ILE A 149 -42.41 17.06 8.67
C ILE A 149 -41.23 16.16 8.27
N ASP A 150 -40.32 16.66 7.44
CA ASP A 150 -39.09 15.97 7.05
C ASP A 150 -39.29 14.53 6.49
N SER A 151 -40.41 14.27 5.81
CA SER A 151 -40.82 12.94 5.31
C SER A 151 -41.34 11.95 6.37
N SER A 152 -41.74 12.41 7.56
CA SER A 152 -42.32 11.57 8.62
C SER A 152 -43.47 10.67 8.14
N LEU A 153 -44.34 11.19 7.26
CA LEU A 153 -45.45 10.41 6.70
C LEU A 153 -44.97 9.28 5.79
N CYS A 154 -43.84 9.44 5.10
CA CYS A 154 -43.24 8.38 4.29
C CYS A 154 -42.72 7.25 5.18
N GLU A 155 -42.07 7.61 6.29
CA GLU A 155 -41.44 6.68 7.22
C GLU A 155 -42.44 5.86 8.03
N MET A 156 -43.65 6.40 8.25
CA MET A 156 -44.77 5.65 8.81
C MET A 156 -45.02 4.33 8.08
N CYS A 157 -44.89 4.35 6.74
CA CYS A 157 -45.14 3.20 5.87
C CYS A 157 -43.87 2.47 5.40
N HIS A 158 -42.81 3.23 5.09
CA HIS A 158 -41.53 2.74 4.55
C HIS A 158 -40.46 2.54 5.63
N ARG A 159 -40.85 1.88 6.73
CA ARG A 159 -40.01 1.73 7.94
C ARG A 159 -38.66 1.05 7.68
N ASN A 160 -38.63 0.08 6.78
CA ASN A 160 -37.41 -0.68 6.46
C ASN A 160 -36.40 0.19 5.68
N GLU A 161 -36.90 0.93 4.69
CA GLU A 161 -36.09 1.86 3.90
C GLU A 161 -35.64 3.08 4.73
N ALA A 162 -36.45 3.52 5.68
CA ALA A 162 -36.13 4.60 6.61
C ALA A 162 -35.03 4.23 7.63
N SER A 163 -34.89 2.94 7.94
CA SER A 163 -33.93 2.48 8.95
C SER A 163 -32.64 1.94 8.33
N TYR A 164 -31.57 2.72 8.48
CA TYR A 164 -30.24 2.33 8.04
C TYR A 164 -29.77 0.97 8.59
N LYS A 165 -30.13 0.65 9.86
CA LYS A 165 -29.74 -0.60 10.52
C LYS A 165 -30.31 -1.84 9.82
N PHE A 166 -31.50 -1.74 9.23
CA PHE A 166 -32.18 -2.89 8.62
C PHE A 166 -31.84 -3.06 7.13
N SER A 167 -31.51 -1.98 6.42
CA SER A 167 -31.47 -1.99 4.96
C SER A 167 -30.12 -1.59 4.35
N ASN A 168 -29.14 -1.17 5.16
CA ASN A 168 -27.89 -0.57 4.68
C ASN A 168 -28.15 0.46 3.56
N SER A 169 -29.19 1.29 3.76
CA SER A 169 -29.66 2.23 2.75
C SER A 169 -28.79 3.49 2.69
N HIS A 170 -29.02 4.31 1.66
CA HIS A 170 -28.41 5.62 1.54
C HIS A 170 -28.73 6.44 2.80
N PRO A 171 -27.75 7.11 3.43
CA PRO A 171 -28.00 7.89 4.64
C PRO A 171 -29.09 8.94 4.42
N VAL A 172 -30.07 8.95 5.34
CA VAL A 172 -31.11 9.96 5.52
C VAL A 172 -30.99 10.58 6.92
N HIS A 173 -31.62 11.72 7.16
CA HIS A 173 -31.48 12.53 8.39
C HIS A 173 -30.05 13.00 8.69
N THR A 174 -29.23 13.10 7.66
CA THR A 174 -27.86 13.61 7.75
C THR A 174 -27.75 14.98 7.10
N THR A 175 -26.89 15.83 7.66
CA THR A 175 -26.54 17.17 7.17
C THR A 175 -25.09 17.23 6.66
N ALA A 176 -24.46 16.07 6.46
CA ALA A 176 -23.02 15.94 6.17
C ALA A 176 -22.55 16.65 4.88
N MET A 177 -23.46 16.98 3.96
CA MET A 177 -23.13 17.65 2.71
C MET A 177 -24.13 18.76 2.41
N LYS A 178 -23.64 19.84 1.80
CA LYS A 178 -24.50 20.91 1.28
C LYS A 178 -25.34 20.39 0.12
N LEU A 179 -26.66 20.56 0.20
CA LEU A 179 -27.55 20.12 -0.87
C LEU A 179 -27.59 21.13 -2.02
N PRO A 180 -27.45 20.70 -3.28
CA PRO A 180 -27.48 21.59 -4.44
C PRO A 180 -28.89 22.15 -4.67
N GLU A 181 -28.99 23.46 -4.90
CA GLU A 181 -30.28 24.14 -5.11
C GLU A 181 -31.06 23.60 -6.31
N ARG A 182 -30.36 23.03 -7.30
CA ARG A 182 -30.95 22.38 -8.47
C ARG A 182 -31.96 21.29 -8.09
N LEU A 183 -31.75 20.54 -7.00
CA LEU A 183 -32.70 19.52 -6.54
C LEU A 183 -34.09 20.13 -6.28
N PHE A 184 -34.13 21.30 -5.65
CA PHE A 184 -35.38 21.96 -5.28
C PHE A 184 -36.07 22.59 -6.48
N SER A 185 -35.32 23.13 -7.44
CA SER A 185 -35.90 23.59 -8.72
C SER A 185 -36.58 22.48 -9.52
N LEU A 186 -36.18 21.22 -9.30
CA LEU A 186 -36.73 20.04 -9.97
C LEU A 186 -37.90 19.40 -9.20
N GLY A 187 -38.28 19.99 -8.06
CA GLY A 187 -39.47 19.59 -7.29
C GLY A 187 -39.19 18.75 -6.05
N SER A 188 -37.94 18.67 -5.59
CA SER A 188 -37.59 18.12 -4.27
C SER A 188 -38.10 19.04 -3.14
N ARG A 189 -38.21 18.49 -1.93
CA ARG A 189 -38.55 19.28 -0.73
C ARG A 189 -37.33 19.55 0.13
N LYS A 190 -37.22 20.79 0.62
CA LYS A 190 -36.29 21.17 1.69
C LYS A 190 -36.82 20.60 3.00
N ALA A 191 -35.93 20.01 3.79
CA ALA A 191 -36.22 19.69 5.18
C ALA A 191 -36.30 20.98 6.02
N SER A 192 -36.78 20.83 7.24
CA SER A 192 -36.85 21.89 8.26
C SER A 192 -35.45 22.38 8.62
N ASP A 193 -34.50 21.45 8.76
CA ASP A 193 -33.09 21.76 8.96
C ASP A 193 -32.38 21.96 7.61
N PRO A 194 -31.55 23.01 7.46
CA PRO A 194 -30.74 23.19 6.25
C PRO A 194 -29.86 21.98 5.95
N ASN A 195 -29.80 21.60 4.67
CA ASN A 195 -28.98 20.50 4.14
C ASN A 195 -29.34 19.08 4.63
N LYS A 196 -30.41 18.91 5.40
CA LYS A 196 -30.83 17.58 5.85
C LYS A 196 -31.43 16.79 4.70
N VAL A 197 -30.86 15.60 4.45
CA VAL A 197 -31.37 14.65 3.45
C VAL A 197 -32.61 13.94 3.99
N ILE A 198 -33.71 13.99 3.24
CA ILE A 198 -34.98 13.33 3.55
C ILE A 198 -35.48 12.53 2.34
N CYS A 199 -36.50 11.68 2.49
CA CYS A 199 -37.03 10.88 1.38
C CYS A 199 -37.44 11.77 0.18
N GLN A 200 -38.05 12.92 0.48
CA GLN A 200 -38.49 13.91 -0.52
C GLN A 200 -37.35 14.75 -1.13
N THR A 201 -36.09 14.50 -0.76
CA THR A 201 -34.91 15.03 -1.46
C THR A 201 -34.69 14.30 -2.80
N CYS A 202 -35.07 13.03 -2.89
CA CYS A 202 -34.91 12.19 -4.08
C CYS A 202 -36.24 11.82 -4.73
N HIS A 203 -37.27 11.61 -3.91
CA HIS A 203 -38.60 11.20 -4.35
C HIS A 203 -39.58 12.36 -4.41
N LYS A 204 -40.53 12.27 -5.34
CA LYS A 204 -41.63 13.21 -5.54
C LYS A 204 -42.92 12.44 -5.71
N VAL A 205 -43.77 12.49 -4.67
CA VAL A 205 -45.02 11.72 -4.57
C VAL A 205 -45.96 11.96 -5.76
N HIS A 206 -45.98 13.18 -6.30
CA HIS A 206 -46.84 13.59 -7.41
C HIS A 206 -46.02 14.24 -8.52
N GLY A 207 -46.20 13.78 -9.76
CA GLY A 207 -45.57 14.43 -10.91
C GLY A 207 -44.06 14.25 -10.98
N ALA A 208 -43.59 13.09 -10.53
CA ALA A 208 -42.21 12.66 -10.68
C ALA A 208 -41.89 12.36 -12.14
N ARG A 209 -40.76 12.88 -12.63
CA ARG A 209 -40.33 12.66 -14.01
C ARG A 209 -39.64 11.32 -14.19
N GLY A 210 -38.97 10.82 -13.16
CA GLY A 210 -38.30 9.53 -13.18
C GLY A 210 -39.23 8.38 -12.78
N GLU A 211 -38.84 7.17 -13.17
CA GLU A 211 -39.45 5.94 -12.66
C GLU A 211 -39.34 5.87 -11.12
N LYS A 212 -40.24 5.12 -10.48
CA LYS A 212 -40.29 4.96 -9.01
C LYS A 212 -40.32 6.28 -8.26
N ILE A 213 -41.12 7.20 -8.82
CA ILE A 213 -41.38 8.51 -8.25
C ILE A 213 -40.12 9.34 -7.96
N LEU A 214 -39.05 9.19 -8.76
CA LEU A 214 -37.85 10.03 -8.63
C LEU A 214 -38.06 11.42 -9.25
N ILE A 215 -37.42 12.44 -8.68
CA ILE A 215 -37.51 13.83 -9.16
C ILE A 215 -37.00 13.98 -10.61
N VAL A 216 -36.09 13.11 -11.04
CA VAL A 216 -35.52 13.03 -12.38
C VAL A 216 -35.41 11.58 -12.84
N ASP A 217 -35.36 11.36 -14.15
CA ASP A 217 -34.91 10.07 -14.67
C ASP A 217 -33.46 9.80 -14.24
N ASN A 218 -33.18 8.56 -13.86
CA ASN A 218 -31.89 8.21 -13.23
C ASN A 218 -31.15 7.07 -13.94
N LYS A 219 -31.52 6.73 -15.19
CA LYS A 219 -30.80 5.72 -16.00
C LYS A 219 -29.33 6.11 -16.23
N GLY A 220 -29.03 7.41 -16.27
CA GLY A 220 -27.68 7.96 -16.33
C GLY A 220 -27.01 8.23 -14.96
N SER A 221 -27.66 7.90 -13.83
CA SER A 221 -27.23 8.31 -12.48
C SER A 221 -27.18 9.83 -12.24
N ASP A 222 -27.98 10.61 -12.99
CA ASP A 222 -28.04 12.07 -12.87
C ASP A 222 -28.42 12.55 -11.47
N LEU A 223 -29.30 11.83 -10.78
CA LEU A 223 -29.70 12.16 -9.40
C LEU A 223 -28.50 12.06 -8.45
N CYS A 224 -27.69 11.01 -8.59
CA CYS A 224 -26.51 10.78 -7.78
C CYS A 224 -25.46 11.88 -8.04
N ALA A 225 -25.23 12.20 -9.31
CA ALA A 225 -24.23 13.17 -9.75
C ALA A 225 -24.54 14.61 -9.32
N MET A 226 -25.78 14.95 -8.98
CA MET A 226 -26.11 16.27 -8.43
C MET A 226 -25.42 16.53 -7.09
N CYS A 227 -25.26 15.50 -6.24
CA CYS A 227 -24.57 15.63 -4.95
C CYS A 227 -23.15 15.05 -4.99
N HIS A 228 -22.93 13.99 -5.76
CA HIS A 228 -21.65 13.28 -5.88
C HIS A 228 -20.92 13.65 -7.18
N GLU A 229 -20.77 14.95 -7.43
CA GLU A 229 -20.21 15.48 -8.68
C GLU A 229 -18.80 14.94 -8.97
N LYS A 230 -17.96 14.84 -7.94
CA LYS A 230 -16.58 14.33 -8.06
C LYS A 230 -16.51 12.88 -8.57
N GLN A 231 -17.52 12.06 -8.26
CA GLN A 231 -17.55 10.65 -8.67
C GLN A 231 -18.08 10.46 -10.10
N LYS A 232 -18.56 11.52 -10.76
CA LYS A 232 -19.04 11.49 -12.15
C LYS A 232 -17.95 11.07 -13.15
N SER A 233 -16.67 11.26 -12.81
CA SER A 233 -15.52 10.82 -13.63
C SER A 233 -15.49 9.31 -13.88
N LEU A 234 -16.20 8.50 -13.07
CA LEU A 234 -16.40 7.06 -13.29
C LEU A 234 -17.11 6.76 -14.62
N ILE A 235 -18.02 7.63 -15.06
CA ILE A 235 -18.86 7.42 -16.25
C ILE A 235 -17.96 7.39 -17.48
N ASP A 236 -18.17 6.42 -18.37
CA ASP A 236 -17.36 6.16 -19.57
C ASP A 236 -15.95 5.57 -19.32
N THR A 237 -15.68 5.09 -18.10
CA THR A 237 -14.45 4.35 -17.77
C THR A 237 -14.66 2.83 -17.85
N LYS A 238 -13.59 2.04 -17.66
CA LYS A 238 -13.70 0.56 -17.53
C LYS A 238 -14.57 0.09 -16.36
N HIS A 239 -14.81 0.91 -15.34
CA HIS A 239 -15.72 0.60 -14.24
C HIS A 239 -17.16 1.08 -14.49
N ASP A 240 -17.44 1.67 -15.65
CA ASP A 240 -18.80 1.82 -16.14
C ASP A 240 -19.30 0.48 -16.68
N LEU A 241 -20.01 -0.27 -15.83
CA LEU A 241 -20.43 -1.64 -16.15
C LEU A 241 -21.40 -1.70 -17.33
N ARG A 242 -22.00 -0.59 -17.74
CA ARG A 242 -22.81 -0.51 -18.98
C ARG A 242 -21.98 -0.75 -20.23
N ILE A 243 -20.67 -0.52 -20.15
CA ILE A 243 -19.75 -0.61 -21.27
C ILE A 243 -18.98 -1.93 -21.21
N THR A 244 -18.50 -2.32 -20.03
CA THR A 244 -17.59 -3.46 -19.89
C THR A 244 -18.30 -4.80 -19.67
N ILE A 245 -19.41 -4.82 -18.93
CA ILE A 245 -20.18 -6.03 -18.62
C ILE A 245 -21.70 -5.74 -18.59
N PRO A 246 -22.30 -5.35 -19.73
CA PRO A 246 -23.68 -4.86 -19.79
C PRO A 246 -24.75 -5.88 -19.40
N ASP A 247 -24.44 -7.17 -19.43
CA ASP A 247 -25.39 -8.23 -19.07
C ASP A 247 -25.34 -8.58 -17.57
N GLU A 248 -24.36 -8.05 -16.83
CA GLU A 248 -24.16 -8.39 -15.42
C GLU A 248 -25.20 -7.71 -14.54
N LYS A 249 -26.02 -8.53 -13.87
CA LYS A 249 -27.10 -8.03 -13.02
C LYS A 249 -26.62 -7.81 -11.58
N ASN A 250 -27.08 -6.73 -10.98
CA ASN A 250 -26.88 -6.51 -9.55
C ASN A 250 -27.79 -7.43 -8.70
N MET A 251 -27.65 -7.37 -7.36
CA MET A 251 -28.44 -8.18 -6.43
C MET A 251 -29.97 -7.96 -6.52
N LYS A 252 -30.42 -6.88 -7.17
CA LYS A 252 -31.83 -6.59 -7.45
C LYS A 252 -32.28 -7.08 -8.82
N GLN A 253 -31.48 -7.93 -9.47
CA GLN A 253 -31.72 -8.51 -10.80
C GLN A 253 -31.86 -7.46 -11.91
N ARG A 254 -31.16 -6.32 -11.77
CA ARG A 254 -31.15 -5.26 -12.79
C ARG A 254 -29.84 -5.20 -13.53
N ALA A 255 -29.92 -5.05 -14.84
CA ALA A 255 -28.76 -4.78 -15.68
C ALA A 255 -28.20 -3.37 -15.42
N PRO A 256 -26.94 -3.07 -15.80
CA PRO A 256 -26.36 -1.74 -15.69
C PRO A 256 -27.11 -0.72 -16.56
N SER A 257 -27.69 -1.14 -17.69
CA SER A 257 -28.53 -0.29 -18.55
C SER A 257 -29.82 0.20 -17.87
N GLU A 258 -30.35 -0.56 -16.91
CA GLU A 258 -31.56 -0.23 -16.15
C GLU A 258 -31.25 0.54 -14.86
N SER A 259 -30.11 0.23 -14.22
CA SER A 259 -29.74 0.76 -12.91
C SER A 259 -28.80 1.98 -12.99
N GLY A 260 -28.15 2.17 -14.12
CA GLY A 260 -27.17 3.23 -14.36
C GLY A 260 -25.78 2.93 -13.81
N PRO A 261 -24.79 3.76 -14.15
CA PRO A 261 -23.38 3.51 -13.85
C PRO A 261 -23.08 3.46 -12.35
N CYS A 262 -23.75 4.28 -11.53
CA CYS A 262 -23.54 4.27 -10.09
C CYS A 262 -24.29 3.11 -9.42
N SER A 263 -25.56 2.86 -9.79
CA SER A 263 -26.39 1.87 -9.09
C SER A 263 -26.13 0.42 -9.49
N ALA A 264 -25.31 0.20 -10.52
CA ALA A 264 -24.72 -1.11 -10.80
C ALA A 264 -23.83 -1.58 -9.62
N CYS A 265 -23.16 -0.65 -8.92
CA CYS A 265 -22.31 -0.91 -7.75
C CYS A 265 -22.95 -0.49 -6.42
N HIS A 266 -23.75 0.59 -6.42
CA HIS A 266 -24.33 1.23 -5.23
C HIS A 266 -25.86 1.23 -5.27
N THR A 267 -26.51 0.27 -4.62
CA THR A 267 -27.97 0.22 -4.51
C THR A 267 -28.46 1.04 -3.31
N PRO A 268 -29.23 2.14 -3.50
CA PRO A 268 -29.61 3.02 -2.41
C PRO A 268 -30.47 2.38 -1.33
N HIS A 269 -31.29 1.37 -1.65
CA HIS A 269 -32.19 0.73 -0.68
C HIS A 269 -31.96 -0.78 -0.62
N ASN A 270 -31.92 -1.34 0.59
CA ASN A 270 -31.80 -2.78 0.84
C ASN A 270 -30.55 -3.38 0.15
N SER A 271 -29.38 -2.77 0.36
CA SER A 271 -28.10 -3.19 -0.21
C SER A 271 -27.51 -4.40 0.54
N SER A 272 -26.53 -5.09 -0.05
CA SER A 272 -25.95 -6.30 0.55
C SER A 272 -25.02 -6.00 1.72
N GLY A 273 -24.56 -4.76 1.87
CA GLY A 273 -23.57 -4.40 2.86
C GLY A 273 -23.35 -2.89 2.92
N LYS A 274 -22.31 -2.49 3.63
CA LYS A 274 -21.92 -1.09 3.78
C LYS A 274 -21.58 -0.48 2.42
N LYS A 275 -21.55 0.86 2.35
CA LYS A 275 -21.32 1.62 1.11
C LYS A 275 -22.30 1.28 -0.02
N LEU A 276 -23.51 0.85 0.32
CA LEU A 276 -24.58 0.55 -0.65
C LEU A 276 -24.25 -0.61 -1.60
N TRP A 277 -23.32 -1.50 -1.23
CA TRP A 277 -22.79 -2.49 -2.16
C TRP A 277 -23.89 -3.37 -2.79
N ALA A 278 -23.92 -3.39 -4.12
CA ALA A 278 -25.01 -3.96 -4.92
C ALA A 278 -24.81 -5.43 -5.30
N ARG A 279 -23.81 -6.12 -4.75
CA ARG A 279 -23.55 -7.54 -4.97
C ARG A 279 -23.36 -8.28 -3.65
N SER A 280 -23.57 -9.59 -3.67
CA SER A 280 -23.36 -10.43 -2.49
C SER A 280 -21.88 -10.44 -2.09
N ILE A 281 -21.60 -10.11 -0.83
CA ILE A 281 -20.24 -10.14 -0.26
C ILE A 281 -19.94 -11.58 0.19
N LYS A 282 -18.82 -12.15 -0.27
CA LYS A 282 -18.34 -13.48 0.16
C LYS A 282 -17.68 -13.39 1.55
N SER A 283 -17.30 -14.54 2.12
CA SER A 283 -16.53 -14.60 3.37
C SER A 283 -15.19 -13.86 3.27
N GLY A 284 -14.72 -13.30 4.39
CA GLY A 284 -13.49 -12.50 4.50
C GLY A 284 -13.76 -11.03 4.78
N ASN A 285 -12.72 -10.18 4.64
CA ASN A 285 -12.83 -8.74 4.89
C ASN A 285 -13.80 -8.08 3.87
N PRO A 286 -14.91 -7.47 4.31
CA PRO A 286 -15.92 -6.93 3.40
C PRO A 286 -15.40 -5.86 2.44
N ALA A 287 -14.49 -4.98 2.88
CA ALA A 287 -13.89 -3.94 2.04
C ALA A 287 -13.09 -4.54 0.87
N THR A 288 -12.24 -5.55 1.13
CA THR A 288 -11.55 -6.31 0.08
C THR A 288 -12.55 -7.01 -0.85
N GLN A 289 -13.58 -7.64 -0.28
CA GLN A 289 -14.52 -8.46 -1.05
C GLN A 289 -15.34 -7.64 -2.05
N MET A 290 -15.55 -6.34 -1.83
CA MET A 290 -16.16 -5.46 -2.84
C MET A 290 -15.43 -5.58 -4.19
N CYS A 291 -14.10 -5.55 -4.20
CA CYS A 291 -13.31 -5.73 -5.42
C CYS A 291 -13.33 -7.18 -5.91
N LEU A 292 -13.14 -8.14 -4.99
CA LEU A 292 -12.98 -9.55 -5.33
C LEU A 292 -14.27 -10.22 -5.83
N THR A 293 -15.45 -9.61 -5.65
CA THR A 293 -16.68 -10.08 -6.31
C THR A 293 -16.57 -10.08 -7.84
N CYS A 294 -15.75 -9.19 -8.42
CA CYS A 294 -15.41 -9.18 -9.84
C CYS A 294 -14.00 -9.72 -10.10
N HIS A 295 -13.03 -9.25 -9.31
CA HIS A 295 -11.59 -9.44 -9.54
C HIS A 295 -10.99 -10.66 -8.83
N GLY A 296 -11.82 -11.48 -8.16
CA GLY A 296 -11.38 -12.71 -7.51
C GLY A 296 -11.08 -13.85 -8.50
N GLU A 297 -10.38 -14.87 -8.01
CA GLU A 297 -9.95 -16.03 -8.81
C GLU A 297 -11.13 -16.87 -9.34
N ASP A 298 -12.21 -16.98 -8.57
CA ASP A 298 -13.38 -17.82 -8.89
C ASP A 298 -14.36 -17.19 -9.89
N THR A 299 -14.08 -16.02 -10.43
CA THR A 299 -15.04 -15.33 -11.31
C THR A 299 -14.88 -15.79 -12.76
N ALA A 300 -15.78 -15.39 -13.66
CA ALA A 300 -15.55 -15.57 -15.10
C ALA A 300 -14.61 -14.48 -15.68
N TYR A 301 -14.33 -13.42 -14.92
CA TYR A 301 -13.67 -12.21 -15.40
C TYR A 301 -12.15 -12.32 -15.17
N LYS A 302 -11.46 -12.89 -16.16
CA LYS A 302 -10.00 -13.15 -16.11
C LYS A 302 -9.14 -11.88 -16.19
N LEU A 303 -9.71 -10.73 -16.57
CA LEU A 303 -8.96 -9.63 -17.17
C LEU A 303 -8.06 -8.82 -16.23
N LYS A 304 -8.29 -8.80 -14.90
CA LYS A 304 -7.47 -8.04 -13.93
C LYS A 304 -7.56 -8.64 -12.50
N ARG A 305 -7.07 -9.86 -12.29
CA ARG A 305 -7.13 -10.55 -10.99
C ARG A 305 -5.90 -10.29 -10.13
N THR A 306 -6.00 -10.61 -8.85
CA THR A 306 -4.84 -10.85 -7.98
C THR A 306 -4.46 -12.32 -8.08
N GLY A 307 -3.22 -12.61 -8.44
CA GLY A 307 -2.69 -13.99 -8.49
C GLY A 307 -1.91 -14.34 -7.24
N LYS A 308 -1.36 -15.56 -7.20
CA LYS A 308 -0.61 -16.11 -6.07
C LYS A 308 0.42 -15.15 -5.47
N TYR A 309 1.24 -14.53 -6.34
CA TYR A 309 2.24 -13.54 -5.93
C TYR A 309 1.69 -12.14 -6.17
N SER A 310 1.00 -11.60 -5.17
CA SER A 310 0.43 -10.24 -5.21
C SER A 310 0.68 -9.53 -3.89
N HIS A 311 0.70 -8.21 -3.94
CA HIS A 311 0.94 -7.35 -2.79
C HIS A 311 -0.10 -7.66 -1.70
N PRO A 312 0.32 -7.82 -0.43
CA PRO A 312 -0.59 -8.16 0.65
C PRO A 312 -1.65 -7.08 0.84
N ILE A 313 -2.89 -7.53 1.09
CA ILE A 313 -4.04 -6.71 1.45
C ILE A 313 -4.64 -7.23 2.75
N ASN A 314 -5.48 -6.43 3.39
CA ASN A 314 -6.02 -6.68 4.72
C ASN A 314 -4.91 -6.86 5.79
N ILE A 315 -3.84 -6.08 5.68
CA ILE A 315 -2.73 -6.05 6.64
C ILE A 315 -2.68 -4.72 7.39
N GLU A 316 -2.16 -4.75 8.61
CA GLU A 316 -1.85 -3.53 9.37
C GLU A 316 -0.59 -2.88 8.81
N LEU A 317 -0.65 -1.56 8.65
CA LEU A 317 0.52 -0.79 8.24
C LEU A 317 1.40 -0.53 9.46
N ARG A 318 2.68 -0.93 9.38
CA ARG A 318 3.63 -0.80 10.50
C ARG A 318 4.26 0.60 10.62
N ILE A 319 3.94 1.50 9.70
CA ILE A 319 4.52 2.85 9.61
C ILE A 319 3.51 3.85 10.15
N LYS A 320 3.96 4.71 11.09
CA LYS A 320 3.06 5.61 11.84
C LYS A 320 2.77 6.94 11.15
N GLU A 321 3.59 7.34 10.16
CA GLU A 321 3.48 8.63 9.48
C GLU A 321 3.14 8.43 7.99
N VAL A 322 1.89 8.10 7.69
CA VAL A 322 1.40 8.04 6.31
C VAL A 322 0.25 9.03 6.15
N SER A 323 0.32 9.83 5.07
CA SER A 323 -0.73 10.79 4.73
C SER A 323 -2.04 10.07 4.41
N MET A 324 -3.06 10.28 5.25
CA MET A 324 -4.42 9.71 5.05
C MET A 324 -5.17 10.32 3.85
N GLU A 325 -4.68 11.44 3.33
CA GLU A 325 -5.23 12.04 2.12
C GLU A 325 -4.78 11.25 0.88
N ASP A 326 -3.50 10.89 0.85
CA ASP A 326 -2.86 10.23 -0.28
C ASP A 326 -3.04 8.70 -0.26
N ILE A 327 -2.77 8.08 0.89
CA ILE A 327 -2.75 6.63 1.09
C ILE A 327 -3.65 6.30 2.28
N PRO A 328 -4.98 6.39 2.09
CA PRO A 328 -5.93 6.10 3.16
C PRO A 328 -5.90 4.61 3.53
N LEU A 329 -5.97 4.36 4.84
CA LEU A 329 -6.30 3.06 5.39
C LEU A 329 -7.81 2.94 5.60
N PHE A 330 -8.30 1.70 5.67
CA PHE A 330 -9.73 1.42 5.70
C PHE A 330 -10.11 0.40 6.76
N SER A 331 -11.22 0.67 7.45
CA SER A 331 -11.89 -0.30 8.31
C SER A 331 -12.62 -1.37 7.48
N GLU A 332 -13.06 -2.44 8.13
CA GLU A 332 -13.76 -3.56 7.47
C GLU A 332 -15.03 -3.14 6.73
N ASP A 333 -15.68 -2.06 7.16
CA ASP A 333 -16.87 -1.48 6.53
C ASP A 333 -16.57 -0.60 5.30
N GLY A 334 -15.29 -0.48 4.92
CA GLY A 334 -14.80 0.34 3.81
C GLY A 334 -14.79 1.84 4.09
N ALA A 335 -14.97 2.27 5.35
CA ALA A 335 -14.74 3.67 5.72
C ALA A 335 -13.23 3.96 5.84
N LYS A 336 -12.82 5.19 5.50
CA LYS A 336 -11.47 5.64 5.76
C LYS A 336 -11.25 5.69 7.27
N ASN A 337 -10.19 5.06 7.75
CA ASN A 337 -9.86 5.01 9.18
C ASN A 337 -8.33 5.00 9.32
N PRO A 338 -7.70 5.95 10.06
CA PRO A 338 -6.25 5.95 10.32
C PRO A 338 -5.75 4.67 11.00
N GLU A 339 -6.59 4.00 11.79
CA GLU A 339 -6.29 2.71 12.42
C GLU A 339 -6.75 1.53 11.56
N GLY A 340 -7.14 1.80 10.32
CA GLY A 340 -7.57 0.81 9.35
C GLY A 340 -6.44 -0.06 8.85
N ARG A 341 -6.79 -0.95 7.92
CA ARG A 341 -5.85 -1.87 7.26
C ARG A 341 -5.64 -1.42 5.82
N VAL A 342 -4.54 -1.86 5.21
CA VAL A 342 -4.29 -1.69 3.78
C VAL A 342 -5.34 -2.49 3.00
N GLN A 343 -6.04 -1.84 2.07
CA GLN A 343 -7.04 -2.46 1.20
C GLN A 343 -6.75 -2.12 -0.27
N CYS A 344 -7.47 -2.72 -1.23
CA CYS A 344 -7.33 -2.38 -2.66
C CYS A 344 -7.51 -0.87 -2.90
N PHE A 345 -8.46 -0.27 -2.18
CA PHE A 345 -8.74 1.16 -2.25
C PHE A 345 -7.66 2.04 -1.61
N THR A 346 -6.63 1.47 -0.97
CA THR A 346 -5.50 2.25 -0.46
C THR A 346 -4.65 2.77 -1.63
N CYS A 347 -4.43 1.95 -2.65
CA CYS A 347 -3.71 2.36 -3.87
C CYS A 347 -4.66 2.83 -4.98
N HIS A 348 -5.87 2.25 -5.06
CA HIS A 348 -6.81 2.55 -6.13
C HIS A 348 -7.97 3.47 -5.70
N ASN A 349 -8.43 4.31 -6.63
CA ASN A 349 -9.69 5.03 -6.56
C ASN A 349 -10.55 4.71 -7.79
N VAL A 350 -11.52 3.82 -7.62
CA VAL A 350 -12.35 3.31 -8.73
C VAL A 350 -13.09 4.41 -9.48
N HIS A 351 -13.33 5.56 -8.85
CA HIS A 351 -14.09 6.67 -9.43
C HIS A 351 -13.25 7.59 -10.32
N THR A 352 -11.92 7.48 -10.29
CA THR A 352 -11.01 8.39 -10.97
C THR A 352 -9.98 7.56 -11.72
N TRP A 353 -10.05 7.57 -13.05
CA TRP A 353 -9.13 6.81 -13.90
C TRP A 353 -7.69 7.33 -13.80
N ASP A 354 -7.53 8.64 -13.90
CA ASP A 354 -6.26 9.35 -13.91
C ASP A 354 -6.26 10.40 -12.77
N PRO A 355 -5.38 10.28 -11.77
CA PRO A 355 -5.34 11.19 -10.63
C PRO A 355 -4.83 12.59 -10.99
N ASP A 356 -4.03 12.73 -12.07
CA ASP A 356 -3.41 13.99 -12.48
C ASP A 356 -4.27 14.72 -13.52
N SER A 357 -5.15 14.00 -14.24
CA SER A 357 -6.07 14.54 -15.24
C SER A 357 -7.50 13.98 -15.09
N PRO A 358 -8.38 14.61 -14.29
CA PRO A 358 -9.76 14.13 -14.06
C PRO A 358 -10.63 14.06 -15.33
N THR A 359 -10.24 14.75 -16.40
CA THR A 359 -10.90 14.69 -17.71
C THR A 359 -10.48 13.46 -18.52
N ASN A 360 -9.32 12.87 -18.23
CA ASN A 360 -8.88 11.62 -18.83
C ASN A 360 -9.61 10.45 -18.16
N LYS A 361 -10.42 9.73 -18.95
CA LYS A 361 -11.26 8.62 -18.47
C LYS A 361 -10.79 7.25 -18.94
N GLY A 362 -9.73 7.18 -19.76
CA GLY A 362 -9.22 5.93 -20.33
C GLY A 362 -10.17 5.22 -21.32
N GLY A 363 -11.44 5.60 -21.44
CA GLY A 363 -12.38 4.91 -22.32
C GLY A 363 -12.42 3.39 -22.07
N LYS A 364 -12.98 2.64 -23.02
CA LYS A 364 -13.14 1.19 -22.89
C LYS A 364 -11.92 0.37 -23.34
N ASP A 365 -11.19 0.85 -24.35
CA ASP A 365 -10.14 0.10 -25.04
C ASP A 365 -8.72 0.54 -24.64
N VAL A 366 -8.55 1.58 -23.82
CA VAL A 366 -7.20 2.03 -23.40
C VAL A 366 -6.76 1.21 -22.19
N GLU A 367 -5.63 0.53 -22.34
CA GLU A 367 -4.92 -0.05 -21.19
C GLU A 367 -4.14 1.03 -20.47
N GLY A 368 -4.20 0.99 -19.14
CA GLY A 368 -3.52 1.96 -18.32
C GLY A 368 -2.10 1.53 -17.96
N ASP A 369 -1.35 2.48 -17.42
CA ASP A 369 0.03 2.34 -16.97
C ASP A 369 0.20 2.81 -15.52
N ALA A 370 1.44 3.07 -15.10
CA ALA A 370 1.77 3.51 -13.74
C ALA A 370 1.31 4.94 -13.42
N THR A 371 0.86 5.73 -14.39
CA THR A 371 0.37 7.10 -14.18
C THR A 371 -1.14 7.16 -13.95
N ASN A 372 -1.87 6.14 -14.43
CA ASN A 372 -3.33 6.11 -14.43
C ASN A 372 -3.85 4.76 -13.86
N SER A 373 -4.69 3.99 -14.56
CA SER A 373 -5.20 2.70 -14.06
C SER A 373 -5.97 2.76 -12.74
N PHE A 374 -6.73 3.84 -12.52
CA PHE A 374 -7.44 4.09 -11.28
C PHE A 374 -6.54 4.24 -10.05
N LEU A 375 -5.27 4.61 -10.20
CA LEU A 375 -4.40 4.88 -9.07
C LEU A 375 -4.81 6.18 -8.35
N ARG A 376 -4.58 6.24 -7.04
CA ARG A 376 -4.81 7.46 -6.24
C ARG A 376 -3.80 8.56 -6.52
N THR A 377 -2.59 8.14 -6.86
CA THR A 377 -1.47 9.02 -7.20
C THR A 377 -0.75 8.36 -8.36
N SER A 378 -0.30 9.18 -9.31
CA SER A 378 0.61 8.73 -10.35
C SER A 378 1.88 8.14 -9.72
N ASN A 379 2.37 7.04 -10.27
CA ASN A 379 3.55 6.32 -9.81
C ASN A 379 4.79 6.61 -10.67
N VAL A 380 4.84 7.76 -11.35
CA VAL A 380 6.07 8.26 -11.98
C VAL A 380 7.19 8.28 -10.95
N SER A 381 8.37 7.75 -11.31
CA SER A 381 9.52 7.62 -10.41
C SER A 381 9.21 6.89 -9.08
N SER A 382 8.24 5.97 -9.08
CA SER A 382 7.82 5.17 -7.92
C SER A 382 7.26 5.96 -6.72
N VAL A 383 6.69 7.15 -6.95
CA VAL A 383 6.13 8.00 -5.88
C VAL A 383 5.09 7.26 -5.03
N LEU A 384 4.20 6.44 -5.63
CA LEU A 384 3.21 5.68 -4.89
C LEU A 384 3.87 4.69 -3.93
N CYS A 385 4.87 3.94 -4.41
CA CYS A 385 5.60 2.97 -3.60
C CYS A 385 6.30 3.64 -2.42
N LEU A 386 6.95 4.79 -2.67
CA LEU A 386 7.70 5.54 -1.66
C LEU A 386 6.82 6.21 -0.60
N LYS A 387 5.50 6.33 -0.79
CA LYS A 387 4.58 6.77 0.29
C LYS A 387 4.52 5.79 1.46
N CYS A 388 4.86 4.52 1.22
CA CYS A 388 4.98 3.49 2.26
C CYS A 388 6.42 2.97 2.41
N HIS A 389 7.19 2.81 1.33
CA HIS A 389 8.54 2.24 1.37
C HIS A 389 9.61 3.34 1.39
N THR A 390 9.47 4.31 2.30
CA THR A 390 10.33 5.51 2.38
C THR A 390 11.81 5.18 2.59
N ASP A 391 12.11 4.08 3.29
CA ASP A 391 13.47 3.59 3.53
C ASP A 391 14.17 3.06 2.27
N LYS A 392 13.45 2.94 1.14
CA LYS A 392 13.97 2.48 -0.15
C LYS A 392 14.26 3.61 -1.13
N GLN A 393 14.13 4.87 -0.71
CA GLN A 393 14.28 6.05 -1.58
C GLN A 393 15.61 6.13 -2.33
N GLN A 394 16.70 5.54 -1.82
CA GLN A 394 18.00 5.59 -2.51
C GLN A 394 18.00 4.85 -3.85
N ILE A 395 17.02 3.97 -4.12
CA ILE A 395 16.95 3.24 -5.39
C ILE A 395 16.86 4.19 -6.59
N ILE A 396 16.07 5.26 -6.48
CA ILE A 396 15.85 6.23 -7.58
C ILE A 396 17.09 7.08 -7.86
N THR A 397 18.01 7.14 -6.90
CA THR A 397 19.26 7.89 -6.93
C THR A 397 20.49 6.98 -7.06
N SER A 398 20.31 5.78 -7.59
CA SER A 398 21.36 4.75 -7.72
C SER A 398 21.43 4.17 -9.13
N ASP A 399 22.45 3.35 -9.38
CA ASP A 399 22.60 2.62 -10.65
C ASP A 399 21.52 1.56 -10.90
N HIS A 400 20.79 1.14 -9.86
CA HIS A 400 19.59 0.31 -10.01
C HIS A 400 18.35 1.12 -10.37
N ASN A 401 18.47 2.44 -10.57
CA ASN A 401 17.43 3.18 -11.28
C ASN A 401 17.48 2.80 -12.78
N LEU A 402 16.76 1.74 -13.13
CA LEU A 402 16.71 1.23 -14.50
C LEU A 402 16.02 2.18 -15.48
N GLU A 403 15.30 3.21 -15.03
CA GLU A 403 14.82 4.28 -15.93
C GLU A 403 15.99 5.00 -16.62
N VAL A 404 17.17 4.98 -15.98
CA VAL A 404 18.40 5.60 -16.47
C VAL A 404 19.34 4.57 -17.07
N THR A 405 19.65 3.51 -16.32
CA THR A 405 20.74 2.59 -16.67
C THR A 405 20.31 1.50 -17.65
N ALA A 406 19.02 1.18 -17.72
CA ALA A 406 18.47 0.19 -18.65
C ALA A 406 17.00 0.47 -19.01
N PRO A 407 16.69 1.60 -19.68
CA PRO A 407 15.31 2.05 -19.91
C PRO A 407 14.44 1.06 -20.70
N GLU A 408 15.07 0.25 -21.55
CA GLU A 408 14.40 -0.77 -22.38
C GLU A 408 14.21 -2.11 -21.65
N GLU A 409 14.72 -2.26 -20.42
CA GLU A 409 14.57 -3.47 -19.63
C GLU A 409 13.10 -3.70 -19.26
N LYS A 410 12.63 -4.94 -19.42
CA LYS A 410 11.21 -5.30 -19.26
C LYS A 410 11.00 -6.32 -18.15
N ASN A 411 9.86 -6.20 -17.48
CA ASN A 411 9.35 -7.24 -16.59
C ASN A 411 8.58 -8.34 -17.37
N VAL A 412 8.15 -9.41 -16.67
CA VAL A 412 7.38 -10.51 -17.27
C VAL A 412 6.04 -10.09 -17.89
N GLN A 413 5.54 -8.90 -17.58
CA GLN A 413 4.32 -8.34 -18.17
C GLN A 413 4.62 -7.51 -19.44
N GLY A 414 5.89 -7.44 -19.87
CA GLY A 414 6.31 -6.71 -21.06
C GLY A 414 6.42 -5.19 -20.89
N VAL A 415 6.29 -4.70 -19.65
CA VAL A 415 6.36 -3.26 -19.31
C VAL A 415 7.80 -2.89 -18.98
N ASN A 416 8.29 -1.77 -19.52
CA ASN A 416 9.67 -1.31 -19.33
C ASN A 416 9.84 -0.38 -18.11
N ALA A 417 11.08 -0.01 -17.81
CA ALA A 417 11.41 0.85 -16.66
C ALA A 417 10.74 2.22 -16.72
N VAL A 418 10.73 2.84 -17.90
CA VAL A 418 10.14 4.18 -18.11
C VAL A 418 8.65 4.21 -17.79
N VAL A 419 7.93 3.13 -18.12
CA VAL A 419 6.48 3.04 -17.91
C VAL A 419 6.13 2.56 -16.50
N SER A 420 6.89 1.64 -15.93
CA SER A 420 6.57 1.01 -14.63
C SER A 420 7.26 1.67 -13.42
N GLY A 421 8.19 2.59 -13.67
CA GLY A 421 9.01 3.22 -12.64
C GLY A 421 10.23 2.37 -12.23
N PRO A 422 11.15 2.91 -11.42
CA PRO A 422 12.38 2.21 -11.01
C PRO A 422 12.11 0.90 -10.26
N CYS A 423 11.01 0.82 -9.51
CA CYS A 423 10.62 -0.39 -8.79
C CYS A 423 9.95 -1.43 -9.71
N GLY A 424 9.27 -1.00 -10.77
CA GLY A 424 8.31 -1.82 -11.53
C GLY A 424 8.93 -2.91 -12.43
N VAL A 425 10.24 -2.80 -12.69
CA VAL A 425 11.01 -3.81 -13.45
C VAL A 425 11.47 -4.95 -12.56
N CYS A 426 11.60 -4.70 -11.25
CA CYS A 426 12.01 -5.69 -10.25
C CYS A 426 10.81 -6.22 -9.46
N HIS A 427 9.79 -5.39 -9.24
CA HIS A 427 8.60 -5.72 -8.47
C HIS A 427 7.31 -5.47 -9.25
N ILE A 428 6.44 -6.48 -9.31
CA ILE A 428 5.10 -6.39 -9.88
C ILE A 428 4.07 -6.50 -8.75
N PRO A 429 3.24 -5.47 -8.50
CA PRO A 429 2.29 -5.50 -7.39
C PRO A 429 1.24 -6.62 -7.47
N HIS A 430 0.85 -7.04 -8.68
CA HIS A 430 -0.18 -8.07 -8.87
C HIS A 430 0.23 -9.08 -9.93
N ASN A 431 0.17 -10.38 -9.62
CA ASN A 431 0.59 -11.46 -10.52
C ASN A 431 2.09 -11.37 -10.89
N ALA A 432 2.94 -11.20 -9.89
CA ALA A 432 4.38 -11.34 -10.05
C ALA A 432 4.78 -12.77 -10.45
N ALA A 433 6.01 -12.93 -10.92
CA ALA A 433 6.54 -14.23 -11.34
C ALA A 433 6.90 -15.13 -10.15
N ALA A 434 7.32 -14.55 -9.02
CA ALA A 434 7.74 -15.28 -7.83
C ALA A 434 7.52 -14.47 -6.53
N ASP A 435 7.92 -15.04 -5.39
CA ASP A 435 7.89 -14.41 -4.07
C ASP A 435 8.63 -13.06 -4.04
N HIS A 436 8.34 -12.25 -3.01
CA HIS A 436 8.79 -10.85 -2.90
C HIS A 436 8.38 -9.97 -4.09
N LEU A 437 7.28 -10.35 -4.75
CA LEU A 437 6.71 -9.68 -5.90
C LEU A 437 7.65 -9.64 -7.11
N TRP A 438 8.58 -10.60 -7.22
CA TRP A 438 9.63 -10.56 -8.23
C TRP A 438 9.09 -10.55 -9.66
N ALA A 439 9.64 -9.65 -10.47
CA ALA A 439 9.09 -9.27 -11.77
C ALA A 439 9.73 -10.00 -12.96
N LYS A 440 10.64 -10.96 -12.74
CA LYS A 440 11.35 -11.71 -13.77
C LYS A 440 11.20 -13.22 -13.57
N ASN A 441 11.23 -13.98 -14.66
CA ASN A 441 11.23 -15.44 -14.57
C ASN A 441 12.52 -15.93 -13.90
N LEU A 442 12.38 -16.93 -13.02
CA LEU A 442 13.48 -17.63 -12.39
C LEU A 442 13.78 -18.88 -13.22
N SER A 443 15.01 -19.07 -13.67
CA SER A 443 15.37 -20.12 -14.64
C SER A 443 16.70 -20.80 -14.34
N GLY A 444 17.16 -20.76 -13.09
CA GLY A 444 18.46 -21.30 -12.70
C GLY A 444 18.38 -22.43 -11.67
N ASP A 445 19.46 -23.22 -11.60
CA ASP A 445 19.64 -24.27 -10.59
C ASP A 445 20.29 -23.76 -9.29
N THR A 446 20.50 -22.45 -9.17
CA THR A 446 21.08 -21.78 -7.99
C THR A 446 20.01 -21.46 -6.94
N ASP A 447 20.42 -21.01 -5.76
CA ASP A 447 19.48 -20.59 -4.74
C ASP A 447 18.62 -19.40 -5.19
N PHE A 448 17.45 -19.27 -4.59
CA PHE A 448 16.45 -18.27 -4.95
C PHE A 448 17.03 -16.85 -5.04
N VAL A 449 17.86 -16.43 -4.07
CA VAL A 449 18.41 -15.07 -4.03
C VAL A 449 19.42 -14.85 -5.14
N THR A 450 20.29 -15.82 -5.41
CA THR A 450 21.23 -15.76 -6.53
C THR A 450 20.49 -15.60 -7.86
N GLN A 451 19.38 -16.32 -8.05
CA GLN A 451 18.57 -16.22 -9.27
C GLN A 451 18.00 -14.80 -9.49
N LEU A 452 17.65 -14.06 -8.43
CA LEU A 452 17.19 -12.67 -8.55
C LEU A 452 18.25 -11.79 -9.19
N CYS A 453 19.50 -11.92 -8.75
CA CYS A 453 20.62 -11.12 -9.28
C CYS A 453 20.98 -11.57 -10.70
N THR A 454 21.12 -12.87 -10.93
CA THR A 454 21.56 -13.41 -12.23
C THR A 454 20.51 -13.29 -13.33
N ALA A 455 19.26 -12.94 -13.00
CA ALA A 455 18.26 -12.59 -14.00
C ALA A 455 18.66 -11.37 -14.86
N CYS A 456 19.50 -10.48 -14.32
CA CYS A 456 20.05 -9.32 -15.05
C CYS A 456 21.58 -9.37 -15.15
N HIS A 457 22.27 -9.87 -14.12
CA HIS A 457 23.73 -9.99 -14.07
C HIS A 457 24.19 -11.29 -14.74
N ASN A 458 23.99 -11.35 -16.06
CA ASN A 458 24.46 -12.43 -16.92
C ASN A 458 24.92 -11.86 -18.28
N GLU A 459 25.59 -12.68 -19.10
CA GLU A 459 26.18 -12.24 -20.37
C GLU A 459 25.18 -11.58 -21.35
N ASN A 460 23.90 -11.97 -21.26
CA ASN A 460 22.81 -11.49 -22.12
C ASN A 460 21.88 -10.49 -21.43
N GLY A 461 22.07 -10.21 -20.15
CA GLY A 461 21.21 -9.33 -19.36
C GLY A 461 21.62 -7.86 -19.45
N SER A 462 20.77 -6.97 -18.91
CA SER A 462 21.04 -5.52 -18.84
C SER A 462 22.28 -5.18 -18.01
N ALA A 463 22.63 -6.02 -17.03
CA ALA A 463 23.79 -5.79 -16.16
C ALA A 463 25.04 -6.60 -16.55
N LYS A 464 25.18 -6.99 -17.83
CA LYS A 464 26.31 -7.77 -18.35
C LYS A 464 27.70 -7.16 -18.14
N ALA A 465 27.79 -5.87 -17.86
CA ALA A 465 29.05 -5.20 -17.52
C ALA A 465 29.53 -5.45 -16.08
N LYS A 466 28.66 -6.01 -15.22
CA LYS A 466 28.90 -6.21 -13.78
C LYS A 466 28.66 -7.68 -13.38
N LEU A 467 29.45 -8.59 -13.92
CA LEU A 467 29.38 -10.02 -13.61
C LEU A 467 30.24 -10.38 -12.40
N ILE A 468 30.00 -11.54 -11.79
CA ILE A 468 30.77 -12.04 -10.63
C ILE A 468 32.04 -12.82 -11.04
N GLY A 469 32.13 -13.25 -12.31
CA GLY A 469 33.25 -14.03 -12.84
C GLY A 469 33.28 -15.48 -12.35
N GLU A 470 34.32 -16.23 -12.74
CA GLU A 470 34.48 -17.64 -12.38
C GLU A 470 34.96 -17.85 -10.93
N ASN A 471 35.85 -16.97 -10.45
CA ASN A 471 36.38 -17.03 -9.08
C ASN A 471 35.76 -15.89 -8.27
N TYR A 472 34.85 -16.26 -7.37
CA TYR A 472 34.15 -15.32 -6.49
C TYR A 472 34.02 -15.88 -5.08
N HIS A 473 33.70 -14.99 -4.14
CA HIS A 473 33.48 -15.34 -2.75
C HIS A 473 32.25 -16.25 -2.60
N PRO A 474 32.34 -17.39 -1.90
CA PRO A 474 31.25 -18.36 -1.82
C PRO A 474 29.92 -17.75 -1.36
N VAL A 475 28.85 -18.12 -2.07
CA VAL A 475 27.44 -17.88 -1.71
C VAL A 475 26.71 -19.22 -1.63
N ASP A 476 25.47 -19.21 -1.13
CA ASP A 476 24.68 -20.41 -0.81
C ASP A 476 25.33 -21.32 0.26
N VAL A 477 26.07 -20.73 1.19
CA VAL A 477 26.83 -21.46 2.22
C VAL A 477 26.34 -21.19 3.65
N THR A 478 26.32 -22.22 4.50
CA THR A 478 25.97 -22.09 5.93
C THR A 478 27.20 -21.81 6.78
N LEU A 479 27.12 -20.83 7.68
CA LEU A 479 28.23 -20.48 8.58
C LEU A 479 28.38 -21.42 9.79
N LYS A 480 27.35 -22.20 10.14
CA LYS A 480 27.34 -23.06 11.33
C LYS A 480 28.52 -24.05 11.38
N LYS A 481 28.88 -24.65 10.25
CA LYS A 481 30.02 -25.59 10.16
C LYS A 481 31.39 -24.91 10.29
N LEU A 482 31.44 -23.58 10.15
CA LEU A 482 32.66 -22.79 10.20
C LEU A 482 32.87 -22.10 11.56
N ASN A 483 31.92 -22.25 12.50
CA ASN A 483 31.93 -21.57 13.80
C ASN A 483 32.04 -20.03 13.71
N ILE A 484 31.51 -19.44 12.62
CA ILE A 484 31.50 -17.99 12.41
C ILE A 484 30.17 -17.44 12.88
N THR A 485 30.23 -16.40 13.73
CA THR A 485 29.07 -15.59 14.12
C THR A 485 29.10 -14.27 13.34
N THR A 486 27.92 -13.72 13.03
CA THR A 486 27.82 -12.46 12.28
C THR A 486 26.54 -11.71 12.62
N THR A 487 26.61 -10.38 12.48
CA THR A 487 25.45 -9.49 12.53
C THR A 487 24.81 -9.26 11.16
N LEU A 488 25.41 -9.76 10.08
CA LEU A 488 24.88 -9.61 8.73
C LEU A 488 23.69 -10.54 8.50
N PRO A 489 22.68 -10.12 7.70
CA PRO A 489 21.50 -10.91 7.47
C PRO A 489 21.82 -12.18 6.67
N ARG A 490 21.22 -13.29 7.08
CA ARG A 490 21.27 -14.59 6.40
C ARG A 490 19.87 -14.99 5.98
N TYR A 491 19.78 -15.90 5.02
CA TYR A 491 18.53 -16.15 4.30
C TYR A 491 18.22 -17.64 4.16
N ASP A 492 16.95 -18.00 4.18
CA ASP A 492 16.50 -19.34 3.84
C ASP A 492 16.35 -19.53 2.32
N SER A 493 15.86 -20.71 1.91
CA SER A 493 15.68 -21.07 0.50
C SER A 493 14.60 -20.24 -0.23
N GLU A 494 13.75 -19.52 0.51
CA GLU A 494 12.69 -18.67 -0.02
C GLU A 494 13.11 -17.19 -0.03
N GLY A 495 14.37 -16.91 0.33
CA GLY A 495 14.90 -15.54 0.41
C GLY A 495 14.38 -14.75 1.62
N ASN A 496 13.81 -15.41 2.63
CA ASN A 496 13.41 -14.76 3.87
C ASN A 496 14.59 -14.68 4.84
N ARG A 497 14.66 -13.61 5.64
CA ARG A 497 15.72 -13.46 6.65
C ARG A 497 15.58 -14.51 7.73
N LYS A 498 16.67 -15.20 8.06
CA LYS A 498 16.71 -16.27 9.06
C LYS A 498 18.06 -16.35 9.76
N ASP A 499 18.03 -16.43 11.09
CA ASP A 499 19.23 -16.46 11.95
C ASP A 499 20.09 -17.73 11.81
N ASP A 500 19.61 -18.80 11.19
CA ASP A 500 20.41 -19.99 10.86
C ASP A 500 20.50 -20.21 9.34
N GLY A 501 20.10 -19.19 8.56
CA GLY A 501 20.11 -19.22 7.11
C GLY A 501 21.51 -19.25 6.49
N LYS A 502 21.53 -19.29 5.16
CA LYS A 502 22.71 -19.26 4.31
C LYS A 502 23.19 -17.83 4.05
N THR A 503 24.48 -17.72 3.75
CA THR A 503 25.10 -16.52 3.21
C THR A 503 24.84 -16.47 1.71
N VAL A 504 24.24 -15.38 1.24
CA VAL A 504 23.87 -15.16 -0.17
C VAL A 504 24.27 -13.74 -0.58
N CYS A 505 24.05 -13.35 -1.83
CA CYS A 505 24.38 -11.99 -2.33
C CYS A 505 23.81 -10.88 -1.43
N LEU A 506 22.57 -11.04 -0.96
CA LEU A 506 21.89 -10.10 -0.06
C LEU A 506 22.44 -10.04 1.38
N THR A 507 23.41 -10.90 1.74
CA THR A 507 24.11 -10.83 3.03
C THR A 507 25.08 -9.65 3.05
N CYS A 508 25.75 -9.38 1.93
CA CYS A 508 26.69 -8.26 1.80
C CYS A 508 26.05 -7.05 1.10
N HIS A 509 25.15 -7.29 0.15
CA HIS A 509 24.49 -6.25 -0.62
C HIS A 509 23.05 -5.97 -0.13
N ASP A 510 22.63 -4.72 -0.23
CA ASP A 510 21.24 -4.30 -0.21
C ASP A 510 20.95 -3.51 -1.49
N PRO A 511 20.21 -4.09 -2.47
CA PRO A 511 20.01 -3.46 -3.76
C PRO A 511 19.24 -2.14 -3.69
N HIS A 512 18.66 -1.80 -2.52
CA HIS A 512 17.91 -0.56 -2.29
C HIS A 512 18.72 0.53 -1.59
N VAL A 513 19.95 0.27 -1.16
CA VAL A 513 20.77 1.21 -0.38
C VAL A 513 22.09 1.38 -1.10
N TRP A 514 22.25 2.46 -1.88
CA TRP A 514 23.51 2.70 -2.61
C TRP A 514 24.70 2.89 -1.68
N ASP A 515 24.56 3.78 -0.70
CA ASP A 515 25.59 4.10 0.29
C ASP A 515 25.02 3.91 1.71
N PRO A 516 25.58 2.99 2.51
CA PRO A 516 25.12 2.72 3.87
C PRO A 516 25.54 3.78 4.89
N GLY A 517 26.56 4.60 4.61
CA GLY A 517 27.08 5.62 5.51
C GLY A 517 26.63 7.04 5.19
N LYS A 518 26.44 7.35 3.90
CA LYS A 518 26.05 8.67 3.39
C LYS A 518 24.99 8.53 2.30
N PRO A 519 23.70 8.45 2.68
CA PRO A 519 22.61 8.32 1.72
C PRO A 519 22.69 9.37 0.60
N VAL A 520 22.69 8.91 -0.65
CA VAL A 520 22.67 9.80 -1.81
C VAL A 520 21.23 10.29 -1.99
N LEU A 521 21.03 11.61 -1.87
CA LEU A 521 19.71 12.24 -2.07
C LEU A 521 19.65 13.07 -3.37
N SER A 522 20.79 13.26 -4.04
CA SER A 522 20.91 13.99 -5.29
C SER A 522 21.70 13.15 -6.29
N TYR A 523 21.04 12.74 -7.37
CA TYR A 523 21.61 11.90 -8.42
C TYR A 523 21.59 12.63 -9.76
N ALA A 524 22.70 12.54 -10.50
CA ALA A 524 22.84 13.20 -11.80
C ALA A 524 22.15 12.44 -12.94
N PHE A 525 21.29 11.46 -12.62
CA PHE A 525 20.62 10.57 -13.59
C PHE A 525 21.61 9.99 -14.62
N LYS A 526 22.77 9.54 -14.13
CA LYS A 526 23.82 8.91 -14.93
C LYS A 526 24.54 7.86 -14.10
N ASN A 527 24.95 6.77 -14.75
CA ASN A 527 25.67 5.68 -14.11
C ASN A 527 26.85 6.18 -13.28
N MET A 528 26.98 5.69 -12.06
CA MET A 528 27.99 6.08 -11.09
C MET A 528 28.79 4.86 -10.67
N GLU A 529 30.06 4.82 -11.06
CA GLU A 529 30.93 3.77 -10.52
C GLU A 529 31.12 3.94 -9.02
N GLY A 530 30.78 2.89 -8.28
CA GLY A 530 30.95 2.85 -6.85
C GLY A 530 32.30 2.26 -6.42
N ASP A 531 32.58 2.38 -5.14
CA ASP A 531 33.79 1.87 -4.49
C ASP A 531 33.44 1.03 -3.23
N ALA A 532 34.47 0.67 -2.47
CA ALA A 532 34.35 -0.09 -1.21
C ALA A 532 33.57 0.61 -0.10
N THR A 533 33.15 1.87 -0.26
CA THR A 533 32.31 2.58 0.72
C THR A 533 30.82 2.53 0.40
N ASN A 534 30.46 2.30 -0.88
CA ASN A 534 29.09 2.34 -1.40
C ASN A 534 28.83 1.11 -2.28
N SER A 535 28.29 1.21 -3.49
CA SER A 535 28.02 0.06 -4.38
C SER A 535 27.03 -0.96 -3.80
N PHE A 536 25.95 -0.49 -3.20
CA PHE A 536 24.92 -1.34 -2.60
C PHE A 536 25.37 -2.14 -1.38
N LEU A 537 26.47 -1.78 -0.72
CA LEU A 537 26.97 -2.51 0.44
C LEU A 537 26.12 -2.23 1.69
N ARG A 538 25.95 -3.24 2.56
CA ARG A 538 25.26 -3.07 3.86
C ARG A 538 26.09 -2.31 4.90
N LYS A 539 27.40 -2.30 4.73
CA LYS A 539 28.38 -1.62 5.58
C LYS A 539 29.49 -1.11 4.67
N SER A 540 29.99 0.10 4.95
CA SER A 540 31.22 0.58 4.31
C SER A 540 32.36 -0.39 4.64
N ASN A 541 33.25 -0.60 3.67
CA ASN A 541 34.43 -1.44 3.81
C ASN A 541 35.74 -0.65 3.65
N PHE A 542 35.67 0.67 3.77
CA PHE A 542 36.81 1.59 3.83
C PHE A 542 36.45 2.84 4.66
N PRO A 543 37.37 3.45 5.44
CA PRO A 543 38.78 3.06 5.66
C PRO A 543 38.97 1.86 6.60
N ALA A 544 37.92 1.38 7.26
CA ALA A 544 37.94 0.16 8.06
C ALA A 544 37.21 -0.97 7.35
N SER A 545 37.63 -2.21 7.57
CA SER A 545 37.08 -3.41 6.93
C SER A 545 35.78 -3.91 7.58
N ASP A 546 34.87 -3.00 7.97
CA ASP A 546 33.71 -3.30 8.83
C ASP A 546 32.76 -4.35 8.24
N LEU A 547 32.63 -4.42 6.91
CA LEU A 547 31.83 -5.44 6.25
C LEU A 547 32.47 -6.82 6.42
N CYS A 548 33.75 -6.96 6.08
CA CYS A 548 34.49 -8.21 6.17
C CYS A 548 34.64 -8.66 7.64
N LYS A 549 34.92 -7.72 8.55
CA LYS A 549 35.05 -7.93 10.00
C LYS A 549 33.82 -8.57 10.62
N ALA A 550 32.64 -8.37 10.05
CA ALA A 550 31.41 -8.97 10.55
C ALA A 550 31.40 -10.51 10.49
N CYS A 551 32.28 -11.13 9.69
CA CYS A 551 32.47 -12.58 9.62
C CYS A 551 33.93 -13.00 9.86
N HIS A 552 34.89 -12.16 9.49
CA HIS A 552 36.33 -12.41 9.57
C HIS A 552 37.00 -11.52 10.63
N ALA A 553 36.44 -11.51 11.84
CA ALA A 553 36.89 -10.62 12.92
C ALA A 553 38.38 -10.80 13.27
N ASP A 554 38.88 -12.03 13.19
CA ASP A 554 40.28 -12.37 13.44
C ASP A 554 41.22 -11.96 12.29
N LYS A 555 40.69 -11.70 11.10
CA LYS A 555 41.45 -11.21 9.95
C LYS A 555 41.42 -9.68 9.82
N ALA A 556 40.44 -9.04 10.44
CA ALA A 556 40.29 -7.59 10.42
C ALA A 556 41.35 -6.83 11.24
N PHE A 557 42.19 -7.55 12.01
CA PHE A 557 43.35 -6.94 12.68
C PHE A 557 44.41 -6.40 11.72
N VAL A 558 44.29 -6.68 10.42
CA VAL A 558 45.15 -6.11 9.37
C VAL A 558 44.99 -4.60 9.26
N ASP A 559 43.81 -4.05 9.59
CA ASP A 559 43.51 -2.62 9.50
C ASP A 559 44.59 -1.80 10.23
N GLY A 560 45.17 -0.81 9.56
CA GLY A 560 46.20 0.06 10.11
C GLY A 560 47.55 -0.60 10.42
N THR A 561 47.78 -1.85 10.02
CA THR A 561 49.09 -2.52 10.09
C THR A 561 49.91 -2.24 8.83
N GLU A 562 51.14 -2.75 8.75
CA GLU A 562 51.97 -2.58 7.54
C GLU A 562 51.44 -3.32 6.30
N HIS A 563 50.58 -4.34 6.49
CA HIS A 563 49.86 -5.00 5.39
C HIS A 563 48.58 -4.27 4.99
N ASP A 564 48.20 -3.19 5.69
CA ASP A 564 47.18 -2.27 5.20
C ASP A 564 47.82 -1.37 4.12
N LEU A 565 47.59 -1.75 2.86
CA LEU A 565 48.16 -1.01 1.72
C LEU A 565 47.59 0.41 1.59
N SER A 566 46.49 0.76 2.27
CA SER A 566 46.03 2.14 2.33
C SER A 566 46.97 3.04 3.15
N VAL A 567 47.84 2.44 3.98
CA VAL A 567 48.85 3.13 4.77
C VAL A 567 50.21 3.04 4.09
N THR A 568 50.62 1.84 3.67
CA THR A 568 52.00 1.59 3.21
C THR A 568 52.20 1.77 1.71
N ALA A 569 51.16 1.59 0.90
CA ALA A 569 51.24 1.76 -0.56
C ALA A 569 49.90 2.21 -1.18
N PRO A 570 49.42 3.44 -0.87
CA PRO A 570 48.05 3.86 -1.21
C PRO A 570 47.74 3.84 -2.72
N GLU A 571 48.75 4.12 -3.53
CA GLU A 571 48.67 4.15 -5.01
C GLU A 571 48.83 2.77 -5.65
N ALA A 572 49.13 1.73 -4.86
CA ALA A 572 49.26 0.39 -5.38
C ALA A 572 47.93 -0.13 -5.89
N LYS A 573 47.96 -0.67 -7.11
CA LYS A 573 46.79 -1.24 -7.77
C LYS A 573 46.80 -2.77 -7.70
N ASN A 574 45.61 -3.33 -7.54
CA ASN A 574 45.36 -4.76 -7.72
C ASN A 574 45.24 -5.12 -9.23
N LEU A 575 45.02 -6.38 -9.55
CA LEU A 575 44.89 -6.87 -10.93
C LEU A 575 43.67 -6.32 -11.69
N LEU A 576 42.68 -5.75 -10.98
CA LEU A 576 41.56 -5.03 -11.60
C LEU A 576 41.83 -3.53 -11.74
N GLY A 577 43.05 -3.08 -11.42
CA GLY A 577 43.44 -1.67 -11.52
C GLY A 577 42.97 -0.79 -10.38
N GLN A 578 42.49 -1.39 -9.27
CA GLN A 578 41.90 -0.66 -8.13
C GLN A 578 42.93 -0.47 -7.01
N THR A 579 42.89 0.69 -6.38
CA THR A 579 43.63 1.02 -5.15
C THR A 579 42.98 0.42 -3.91
N ALA A 580 43.66 0.49 -2.76
CA ALA A 580 43.09 0.10 -1.47
C ALA A 580 41.87 0.96 -1.07
N ARG A 581 41.80 2.22 -1.54
CA ARG A 581 40.61 3.07 -1.33
C ARG A 581 39.40 2.58 -2.13
N GLU A 582 39.62 2.17 -3.39
CA GLU A 582 38.55 1.74 -4.29
C GLU A 582 38.04 0.34 -3.97
N SER A 583 38.94 -0.57 -3.58
CA SER A 583 38.61 -1.98 -3.32
C SER A 583 38.50 -2.34 -1.82
N GLY A 584 38.88 -1.42 -0.92
CA GLY A 584 38.94 -1.63 0.52
C GLY A 584 40.26 -2.29 0.96
N THR A 585 40.53 -2.28 2.27
CA THR A 585 41.78 -2.83 2.85
C THR A 585 42.01 -4.28 2.44
N CYS A 586 40.96 -5.11 2.51
CA CYS A 586 41.05 -6.51 2.07
C CYS A 586 41.09 -6.65 0.54
N GLY A 587 40.46 -5.75 -0.21
CA GLY A 587 40.34 -5.81 -1.67
C GLY A 587 41.65 -5.59 -2.44
N ALA A 588 42.63 -4.97 -1.78
CA ALA A 588 43.98 -4.85 -2.30
C ALA A 588 44.71 -6.21 -2.41
N CYS A 589 44.25 -7.21 -1.67
CA CYS A 589 44.81 -8.57 -1.62
C CYS A 589 43.80 -9.68 -2.00
N HIS A 590 42.50 -9.47 -1.77
CA HIS A 590 41.43 -10.46 -1.96
C HIS A 590 40.27 -9.89 -2.77
N LEU A 591 40.05 -10.39 -4.00
CA LEU A 591 38.96 -9.97 -4.87
C LEU A 591 37.73 -10.85 -4.67
N VAL A 592 36.68 -10.31 -4.05
CA VAL A 592 35.44 -11.06 -3.81
C VAL A 592 34.68 -11.40 -5.09
N HIS A 593 34.89 -10.65 -6.17
CA HIS A 593 34.32 -10.89 -7.50
C HIS A 593 35.42 -10.79 -8.56
N ASN A 594 35.27 -11.53 -9.65
CA ASN A 594 36.19 -11.53 -10.80
C ASN A 594 37.66 -11.69 -10.43
N SER A 595 37.98 -12.50 -9.41
CA SER A 595 39.38 -12.72 -9.05
C SER A 595 40.08 -13.45 -10.20
N PRO A 596 41.17 -12.91 -10.78
CA PRO A 596 41.94 -13.64 -11.79
C PRO A 596 42.56 -14.92 -11.22
N ASN A 597 42.81 -14.92 -9.91
CA ASN A 597 43.47 -16.01 -9.20
C ASN A 597 42.50 -16.74 -8.27
N LYS A 598 42.45 -18.07 -8.38
CA LYS A 598 41.60 -18.92 -7.53
C LYS A 598 42.14 -19.09 -6.11
N LEU A 599 43.46 -19.17 -5.93
CA LEU A 599 44.06 -19.41 -4.62
C LEU A 599 43.79 -18.19 -3.73
N LYS A 600 42.96 -18.38 -2.68
CA LYS A 600 42.57 -17.33 -1.73
C LYS A 600 41.98 -16.07 -2.38
N LEU A 601 41.43 -16.18 -3.60
CA LEU A 601 40.92 -15.05 -4.38
C LEU A 601 41.95 -13.92 -4.54
N TRP A 602 43.22 -14.29 -4.81
CA TRP A 602 44.34 -13.36 -4.73
C TRP A 602 44.28 -12.22 -5.77
N ALA A 603 44.36 -10.99 -5.30
CA ALA A 603 44.17 -9.79 -6.10
C ALA A 603 45.43 -9.30 -6.82
N ARG A 604 46.59 -9.94 -6.60
CA ARG A 604 47.88 -9.53 -7.17
C ARG A 604 48.44 -10.63 -8.07
N PRO A 605 49.45 -10.37 -8.93
CA PRO A 605 50.18 -11.44 -9.61
C PRO A 605 50.73 -12.45 -8.60
N TYR A 606 50.98 -13.69 -9.01
CA TYR A 606 51.78 -14.60 -8.20
C TYR A 606 53.26 -14.23 -8.34
N GLY A 607 53.97 -14.18 -7.21
CA GLY A 607 55.42 -14.01 -7.19
C GLY A 607 56.13 -15.26 -7.71
N LEU A 608 57.40 -15.09 -8.06
CA LEU A 608 58.24 -16.20 -8.49
C LEU A 608 58.49 -17.14 -7.30
N VAL A 609 58.22 -18.41 -7.52
CA VAL A 609 58.54 -19.52 -6.61
C VAL A 609 59.23 -20.61 -7.43
N THR A 610 60.23 -21.26 -6.87
CA THR A 610 60.90 -22.37 -7.58
C THR A 610 60.02 -23.63 -7.52
N PRO A 611 60.24 -24.65 -8.37
CA PRO A 611 59.52 -25.92 -8.26
C PRO A 611 59.66 -26.61 -6.88
N GLU A 612 60.68 -26.21 -6.13
CA GLU A 612 61.01 -26.66 -4.79
C GLU A 612 60.11 -26.00 -3.72
N ASP A 613 59.62 -24.78 -3.98
CA ASP A 613 58.80 -24.00 -3.06
C ASP A 613 57.32 -24.43 -3.00
N ASP A 614 56.67 -24.12 -1.88
CA ASP A 614 55.22 -24.28 -1.76
C ASP A 614 54.48 -23.18 -2.52
N THR A 615 53.44 -23.56 -3.27
CA THR A 615 52.66 -22.64 -4.12
C THR A 615 52.09 -21.45 -3.34
N ILE A 616 51.80 -21.61 -2.04
CA ILE A 616 51.27 -20.53 -1.19
C ILE A 616 52.30 -19.42 -0.94
N ASN A 617 53.61 -19.69 -1.06
CA ASN A 617 54.66 -18.67 -0.93
C ASN A 617 54.59 -17.64 -2.05
N ALA A 618 54.02 -18.00 -3.21
CA ALA A 618 53.86 -17.10 -4.34
C ALA A 618 52.98 -15.88 -4.00
N LEU A 619 52.08 -16.00 -3.00
CA LEU A 619 51.30 -14.87 -2.50
C LEU A 619 52.18 -13.84 -1.77
N CYS A 620 53.17 -14.30 -1.00
CA CYS A 620 54.07 -13.42 -0.25
C CYS A 620 55.13 -12.83 -1.19
N ALA A 621 55.70 -13.67 -2.05
CA ALA A 621 56.71 -13.28 -3.04
C ALA A 621 56.18 -12.26 -4.06
N SER A 622 54.86 -12.13 -4.25
CA SER A 622 54.29 -11.11 -5.15
C SER A 622 54.45 -9.67 -4.65
N CYS A 623 54.85 -9.49 -3.40
CA CYS A 623 55.11 -8.18 -2.80
C CYS A 623 56.54 -8.11 -2.24
N HIS A 624 56.99 -9.20 -1.61
CA HIS A 624 58.32 -9.33 -1.00
C HIS A 624 59.35 -9.82 -2.02
N SER A 625 59.44 -9.13 -3.15
CA SER A 625 60.44 -9.36 -4.20
C SER A 625 61.08 -8.05 -4.63
N ARG A 626 62.29 -8.13 -5.19
CA ARG A 626 63.05 -6.93 -5.57
C ARG A 626 62.31 -6.17 -6.68
N GLY A 627 61.95 -4.91 -6.39
CA GLY A 627 61.20 -4.06 -7.33
C GLY A 627 59.69 -4.06 -7.11
N ASP A 628 59.17 -4.91 -6.22
CA ASP A 628 57.76 -4.90 -5.81
C ASP A 628 57.53 -4.05 -4.56
N ILE A 629 56.26 -3.94 -4.15
CA ILE A 629 55.77 -3.02 -3.09
C ILE A 629 56.52 -3.18 -1.77
N ALA A 630 56.85 -4.41 -1.38
CA ALA A 630 57.58 -4.72 -0.15
C ALA A 630 59.02 -5.16 -0.43
N GLY A 631 59.61 -4.69 -1.54
CA GLY A 631 60.96 -5.07 -1.97
C GLY A 631 62.09 -4.62 -1.03
N ASN A 632 61.81 -3.73 -0.07
CA ASN A 632 62.71 -3.34 1.01
C ASN A 632 62.58 -4.23 2.26
N LYS A 633 61.62 -5.16 2.29
CA LYS A 633 61.33 -6.07 3.41
C LYS A 633 61.38 -7.54 2.96
N ILE A 634 62.42 -7.90 2.21
CA ILE A 634 62.65 -9.28 1.76
C ILE A 634 63.44 -10.04 2.83
N PRO A 635 62.99 -11.21 3.31
CA PRO A 635 63.76 -12.00 4.27
C PRO A 635 65.14 -12.38 3.72
N ILE A 636 66.18 -12.24 4.55
CA ILE A 636 67.57 -12.60 4.19
C ILE A 636 67.70 -14.12 3.98
N THR A 637 66.91 -14.90 4.70
CA THR A 637 66.81 -16.37 4.56
C THR A 637 65.33 -16.75 4.60
N ALA A 638 64.85 -17.47 3.58
CA ALA A 638 63.43 -17.85 3.43
C ALA A 638 63.23 -19.37 3.19
N THR A 639 64.28 -20.17 3.37
CA THR A 639 64.28 -21.61 3.04
C THR A 639 64.05 -22.47 4.28
N HIS A 640 63.38 -23.61 4.09
CA HIS A 640 63.19 -24.64 5.12
C HIS A 640 63.68 -26.00 4.60
N PRO A 641 64.10 -26.94 5.47
CA PRO A 641 64.55 -28.27 5.04
C PRO A 641 63.43 -29.08 4.37
N GLU A 642 63.72 -29.66 3.21
CA GLU A 642 62.78 -30.51 2.47
C GLU A 642 62.60 -31.91 3.07
N GLY A 643 61.50 -32.57 2.71
CA GLY A 643 61.27 -34.00 3.00
C GLY A 643 61.05 -34.32 4.48
N LYS A 644 60.75 -33.31 5.30
CA LYS A 644 60.38 -33.50 6.70
C LYS A 644 58.87 -33.68 6.82
N LEU A 645 58.45 -34.75 7.49
CA LEU A 645 57.05 -35.00 7.79
C LEU A 645 56.60 -34.04 8.90
N ILE A 646 56.20 -32.82 8.53
CA ILE A 646 55.60 -31.87 9.47
C ILE A 646 54.11 -32.19 9.55
N ASN A 647 53.62 -32.44 10.77
CA ASN A 647 52.23 -32.77 11.00
C ASN A 647 51.65 -31.94 12.15
N ASN A 648 50.38 -31.58 12.01
CA ASN A 648 49.63 -30.83 13.02
C ASN A 648 48.58 -31.71 13.72
N VAL A 649 48.75 -33.03 13.67
CA VAL A 649 47.73 -34.00 14.12
C VAL A 649 47.48 -33.86 15.63
N LEU A 650 48.52 -33.53 16.40
CA LEU A 650 48.44 -33.33 17.85
C LEU A 650 48.01 -31.91 18.24
N ARG A 651 48.08 -30.93 17.34
CA ARG A 651 47.68 -29.53 17.56
C ARG A 651 46.44 -29.20 16.73
N SER A 652 45.32 -29.83 17.07
CA SER A 652 44.06 -29.73 16.32
C SER A 652 43.27 -28.44 16.60
N ASN A 653 43.60 -27.71 17.67
CA ASN A 653 42.93 -26.47 18.01
C ASN A 653 43.53 -25.28 17.23
N LYS A 654 42.87 -24.88 16.14
CA LYS A 654 43.30 -23.77 15.28
C LYS A 654 43.32 -22.39 15.96
N ASP A 655 42.63 -22.26 17.09
CA ASP A 655 42.53 -21.00 17.83
C ASP A 655 43.64 -20.83 18.87
N SER A 656 44.44 -21.88 19.09
CA SER A 656 45.54 -21.88 20.04
C SER A 656 46.72 -21.06 19.54
N ILE A 657 47.44 -20.40 20.46
CA ILE A 657 48.60 -19.54 20.13
C ILE A 657 49.79 -20.33 19.55
N ASP A 658 49.84 -21.63 19.84
CA ASP A 658 50.86 -22.57 19.37
C ASP A 658 50.48 -23.24 18.03
N TYR A 659 49.31 -22.91 17.46
CA TYR A 659 48.88 -23.47 16.18
C TYR A 659 49.62 -22.82 15.00
N ALA A 660 50.24 -23.64 14.16
CA ALA A 660 50.90 -23.23 12.94
C ALA A 660 50.29 -23.98 11.74
N PRO A 661 49.63 -23.31 10.78
CA PRO A 661 49.02 -23.99 9.63
C PRO A 661 50.11 -24.58 8.72
N ILE A 662 49.82 -25.73 8.12
CA ILE A 662 50.73 -26.43 7.20
C ILE A 662 50.05 -26.51 5.85
N PHE A 663 50.79 -26.36 4.75
CA PHE A 663 50.21 -26.27 3.42
C PHE A 663 50.67 -27.42 2.51
N ASP A 664 49.78 -27.81 1.61
CA ASP A 664 50.11 -28.72 0.52
C ASP A 664 50.94 -27.97 -0.54
N LYS A 665 52.09 -28.54 -0.90
CA LYS A 665 53.08 -27.91 -1.79
C LYS A 665 52.49 -27.46 -3.13
N LYS A 666 51.62 -28.27 -3.75
CA LYS A 666 51.10 -28.04 -5.10
C LYS A 666 49.84 -27.19 -5.13
N THR A 667 48.96 -27.38 -4.15
CA THR A 667 47.63 -26.75 -4.14
C THR A 667 47.57 -25.50 -3.26
N GLY A 668 48.53 -25.31 -2.35
CA GLY A 668 48.52 -24.25 -1.35
C GLY A 668 47.37 -24.35 -0.36
N LYS A 669 46.71 -25.51 -0.27
CA LYS A 669 45.61 -25.75 0.67
C LYS A 669 46.15 -26.10 2.05
N ASP A 670 45.43 -25.63 3.08
CA ASP A 670 45.69 -25.99 4.47
C ASP A 670 45.49 -27.50 4.65
N THR A 671 46.48 -28.18 5.22
CA THR A 671 46.54 -29.65 5.39
C THR A 671 47.09 -29.98 6.78
N ASN A 672 46.79 -31.18 7.28
CA ASN A 672 47.35 -31.65 8.56
C ASN A 672 48.76 -32.21 8.42
N VAL A 673 49.19 -32.51 7.19
CA VAL A 673 50.52 -33.04 6.87
C VAL A 673 50.99 -32.39 5.57
N GLY A 674 52.14 -31.72 5.61
CA GLY A 674 52.67 -30.95 4.48
C GLY A 674 53.98 -30.24 4.83
N ASN A 675 54.22 -29.10 4.20
CA ASN A 675 55.46 -28.34 4.31
C ASN A 675 55.28 -27.00 5.06
N ILE A 676 56.41 -26.48 5.56
CA ILE A 676 56.48 -25.15 6.16
C ILE A 676 56.61 -24.11 5.04
N SER A 677 55.57 -23.31 4.89
CA SER A 677 55.53 -22.14 3.99
C SER A 677 55.53 -20.83 4.80
N CYS A 678 55.71 -19.66 4.16
CA CYS A 678 55.72 -18.36 4.85
C CYS A 678 54.50 -18.16 5.78
N PRO A 679 53.26 -18.48 5.35
CA PRO A 679 52.09 -18.34 6.21
C PRO A 679 52.02 -19.35 7.36
N THR A 680 52.95 -20.30 7.49
CA THR A 680 53.05 -21.21 8.66
C THR A 680 53.52 -20.44 9.88
N CYS A 681 54.49 -19.54 9.69
CA CYS A 681 55.09 -18.74 10.76
C CYS A 681 54.52 -17.33 10.81
N HIS A 682 54.12 -16.76 9.65
CA HIS A 682 53.58 -15.42 9.57
C HIS A 682 52.06 -15.39 9.37
N ASN A 683 51.39 -14.48 10.07
CA ASN A 683 50.00 -14.09 9.86
C ASN A 683 49.95 -12.66 9.34
N ALA A 684 49.85 -12.49 8.02
CA ALA A 684 49.74 -11.17 7.40
C ALA A 684 48.56 -10.33 7.95
N HIS A 685 47.57 -10.95 8.58
CA HIS A 685 46.39 -10.27 9.11
C HIS A 685 46.54 -9.76 10.55
N GLN A 686 47.66 -10.00 11.22
CA GLN A 686 47.80 -9.68 12.64
C GLN A 686 49.23 -9.32 12.96
N TRP A 687 49.46 -8.13 13.55
CA TRP A 687 50.81 -7.65 13.85
C TRP A 687 51.56 -8.47 14.91
N SER A 688 50.88 -8.85 16.00
CA SER A 688 51.47 -9.60 17.11
C SER A 688 50.53 -10.70 17.61
N PRO A 689 51.02 -11.91 17.90
CA PRO A 689 50.19 -13.00 18.41
C PRO A 689 49.71 -12.75 19.86
N LEU A 690 50.41 -11.89 20.61
CA LEU A 690 50.10 -11.54 22.00
C LEU A 690 49.02 -10.46 22.12
N LEU A 691 48.90 -9.59 21.12
CA LEU A 691 47.91 -8.51 21.08
C LEU A 691 47.09 -8.60 19.79
N LYS A 692 45.90 -9.19 19.90
CA LYS A 692 44.90 -9.30 18.84
C LYS A 692 44.14 -7.98 18.70
N ASP A 693 44.78 -6.97 18.11
CA ASP A 693 44.19 -5.66 17.85
C ASP A 693 44.64 -5.11 16.48
N LYS A 694 43.92 -4.10 15.99
CA LYS A 694 44.28 -3.36 14.77
C LYS A 694 45.59 -2.61 14.96
N GLY A 695 46.24 -2.29 13.84
CA GLY A 695 47.43 -1.47 13.84
C GLY A 695 47.19 0.00 14.17
N LYS A 696 48.28 0.75 14.29
CA LYS A 696 48.27 2.17 14.69
C LYS A 696 48.25 3.14 13.50
N TYR A 697 48.06 2.64 12.27
CA TYR A 697 48.12 3.41 11.02
C TYR A 697 49.46 4.15 10.82
N VAL A 698 50.53 3.55 11.34
CA VAL A 698 51.91 4.02 11.20
C VAL A 698 52.82 2.81 10.97
N THR A 699 53.89 3.00 10.21
CA THR A 699 54.94 1.99 10.01
C THR A 699 55.67 1.74 11.34
N LEU A 700 55.90 0.48 11.68
CA LEU A 700 56.52 0.07 12.94
C LEU A 700 57.60 -0.97 12.64
N GLU A 701 58.82 -0.75 13.11
CA GLU A 701 59.83 -1.80 13.05
C GLU A 701 59.54 -2.83 14.16
N GLY A 702 59.41 -4.09 13.77
CA GLY A 702 59.09 -5.16 14.70
C GLY A 702 60.30 -5.91 15.24
N ASN A 703 60.04 -6.96 16.02
CA ASN A 703 61.03 -7.82 16.67
C ASN A 703 60.54 -9.27 16.75
N VAL A 704 61.29 -10.13 17.43
CA VAL A 704 61.05 -11.58 17.56
C VAL A 704 59.74 -11.99 18.26
N THR A 705 58.94 -11.03 18.75
CA THR A 705 57.63 -11.27 19.40
C THR A 705 56.45 -10.66 18.64
N ASN A 706 56.71 -9.94 17.56
CA ASN A 706 55.70 -9.31 16.69
C ASN A 706 56.09 -9.48 15.22
N SER A 707 56.06 -8.45 14.36
CA SER A 707 56.38 -8.61 12.93
C SER A 707 55.54 -9.66 12.20
N PHE A 708 54.24 -9.70 12.50
CA PHE A 708 53.30 -10.64 11.93
C PHE A 708 53.56 -12.11 12.28
N LEU A 709 54.30 -12.42 13.35
CA LEU A 709 54.47 -13.81 13.79
C LEU A 709 53.14 -14.42 14.30
N ARG A 710 52.94 -15.72 14.06
CA ARG A 710 51.78 -16.49 14.56
C ARG A 710 51.91 -16.93 16.00
N ASN A 711 53.14 -17.21 16.42
CA ASN A 711 53.48 -17.74 17.72
C ASN A 711 54.68 -16.98 18.29
N VAL A 712 54.85 -17.10 19.61
CA VAL A 712 56.08 -16.69 20.29
C VAL A 712 57.08 -17.84 20.25
N SER A 713 58.37 -17.52 20.15
CA SER A 713 59.44 -18.44 19.73
C SER A 713 59.59 -19.74 20.54
N TYR A 714 59.05 -19.81 21.75
CA TYR A 714 59.12 -20.99 22.63
C TYR A 714 57.94 -21.97 22.48
N ASP A 715 56.84 -21.59 21.82
CA ASP A 715 55.63 -22.41 21.63
C ASP A 715 55.41 -22.81 20.15
N ASN A 716 56.46 -22.80 19.33
CA ASN A 716 56.36 -23.04 17.89
C ASN A 716 56.29 -24.53 17.52
N ILE A 717 56.02 -24.82 16.24
CA ILE A 717 56.02 -26.19 15.68
C ILE A 717 57.42 -26.82 15.67
N CYS A 718 58.48 -26.03 15.84
CA CYS A 718 59.85 -26.51 15.84
C CYS A 718 60.16 -27.33 17.11
N ILE A 719 59.49 -27.03 18.23
CA ILE A 719 59.65 -27.78 19.49
C ILE A 719 59.23 -29.25 19.34
N ASP A 720 58.30 -29.55 18.42
CA ASP A 720 57.79 -30.91 18.21
C ASP A 720 58.88 -31.87 17.72
N CYS A 721 59.89 -31.34 17.01
CA CYS A 721 61.03 -32.10 16.51
C CYS A 721 62.33 -31.83 17.27
N HIS A 722 62.51 -30.61 17.79
CA HIS A 722 63.79 -30.15 18.36
C HIS A 722 63.79 -29.99 19.88
N GLY A 723 62.63 -30.10 20.55
CA GLY A 723 62.54 -29.86 22.00
C GLY A 723 63.06 -28.47 22.38
N PHE A 724 63.68 -28.35 23.56
CA PHE A 724 64.19 -27.06 24.06
C PHE A 724 65.28 -26.42 23.18
N ASP A 725 65.94 -27.18 22.30
CA ASP A 725 66.90 -26.64 21.33
C ASP A 725 66.25 -25.81 20.22
N ALA A 726 64.92 -25.86 20.09
CA ALA A 726 64.17 -25.15 19.06
C ALA A 726 64.46 -23.65 19.04
N LEU A 727 64.60 -23.01 20.21
CA LEU A 727 64.88 -21.57 20.32
C LEU A 727 66.28 -21.22 19.80
N PHE A 728 67.29 -22.03 20.17
CA PHE A 728 68.67 -21.83 19.71
C PHE A 728 68.77 -22.02 18.18
N ARG A 729 68.14 -23.07 17.66
CA ARG A 729 68.10 -23.32 16.21
C ARG A 729 67.33 -22.23 15.47
N TYR A 730 66.20 -21.77 16.00
CA TYR A 730 65.44 -20.68 15.42
C TYR A 730 66.31 -19.42 15.29
N LYS A 731 66.97 -19.00 16.38
CA LYS A 731 67.91 -17.87 16.39
C LYS A 731 69.06 -18.05 15.40
N TYR A 732 69.75 -19.20 15.43
CA TYR A 732 70.85 -19.51 14.52
C TYR A 732 70.46 -19.38 13.03
N PHE A 733 69.26 -19.83 12.66
CA PHE A 733 68.81 -19.78 11.26
C PHE A 733 68.19 -18.44 10.84
N HIS A 734 67.67 -17.63 11.76
CA HIS A 734 66.96 -16.40 11.43
C HIS A 734 67.71 -15.11 11.79
N ASP A 735 68.73 -15.20 12.65
CA ASP A 735 69.61 -14.11 13.02
C ASP A 735 71.04 -14.41 12.54
N PRO A 736 71.53 -13.72 11.48
CA PRO A 736 72.90 -13.89 11.01
C PRO A 736 73.97 -13.60 12.08
N GLU A 737 73.67 -12.77 13.09
CA GLU A 737 74.60 -12.44 14.18
C GLU A 737 74.82 -13.63 15.13
N GLU A 738 73.87 -14.56 15.23
CA GLU A 738 73.98 -15.77 16.05
C GLU A 738 74.82 -16.87 15.34
N ARG A 739 75.27 -16.62 14.10
CA ARG A 739 76.10 -17.56 13.31
C ARG A 739 77.60 -17.26 13.38
N VAL A 740 77.99 -16.13 13.95
CA VAL A 740 79.39 -15.70 14.08
C VAL A 740 79.89 -16.06 15.48
N GLU A 741 81.10 -16.62 15.58
CA GLU A 741 81.75 -16.83 16.87
C GLU A 741 81.87 -15.49 17.60
N THR A 742 81.31 -15.39 18.80
CA THR A 742 81.57 -14.26 19.69
C THR A 742 83.09 -14.13 19.87
N PRO A 743 83.68 -12.94 19.64
CA PRO A 743 85.10 -12.71 19.91
C PRO A 743 85.41 -13.13 21.35
N GLN A 744 86.47 -13.91 21.55
CA GLN A 744 86.85 -14.55 22.82
C GLN A 744 87.12 -13.58 23.99
N ASP A 745 86.98 -12.26 23.80
CA ASP A 745 87.33 -11.24 24.79
C ASP A 745 86.17 -10.79 25.72
N MET A 746 85.00 -11.44 25.68
CA MET A 746 83.86 -11.08 26.56
C MET A 746 83.30 -12.21 27.44
N ILE A 747 84.14 -13.13 27.91
CA ILE A 747 83.77 -13.97 29.07
C ILE A 747 84.27 -13.29 30.36
N ARG A 748 83.50 -12.32 30.87
CA ARG A 748 83.58 -11.98 32.29
C ARG A 748 82.80 -13.03 33.07
N VAL A 749 83.54 -13.97 33.64
CA VAL A 749 83.06 -14.86 34.71
C VAL A 749 82.55 -13.97 35.86
N ILE A 750 81.23 -13.91 36.04
CA ILE A 750 80.64 -13.43 37.29
C ILE A 750 80.48 -14.65 38.19
N LYS A 751 81.18 -14.63 39.32
CA LYS A 751 81.01 -15.56 40.44
C LYS A 751 79.73 -15.29 41.20
#